data_AF-A0A1G7A835-F1
#
_entry.id   AF-A0A1G7A835-F1
#
_cell.length_a   1.000
_cell.length_b   1.000
_cell.length_c   1.000
_cell.angle_alpha   90.00
_cell.angle_beta   90.00
_cell.angle_gamma   90.00
#
_symmetry.space_group_name_H-M   'P 1'
#
loop_
_entity.id
_entity.type
_entity.pdbx_description
1 polymer ?
#
loop_
_entity_poly.entity_id
_entity_poly.type
_entity_poly.pdbx_seq_one_letter_code
_entity_poly.pdbx_strand_id
1 'polypeptide(L)'
;MSKLRLTLENSLNDLKDSDGRISMATQAALLMFLITLTLTSASIQKFLATNLDQMLGADLVLETHEPLAPAQENALRGMASGVSRTRLSGITLTHKDAWARVQLKAVDSQYPLEGTLRIADTPASPERTASSGPEVGEIWLGARLATKLQARVGETIMLGGKALTVSAILLHEPDRLMEGHSVDLRAMVHHDSLSATLPTSGKDRTRHLIAGPTDAQAAIEAWATDALPAASIVKKHGGQHPLATFWQRTENFLGLASVILFFLGAVALDMTNRRWLAKMRYRLAIYSSIGTPLGTGIAMALGGWFLSFLLAALLATGLAALAHSAIIANLQTVFPGAEASWSVADVAQTIGLLLMLLMALQIPSMLQLSRASLLSLIRHTGEDSHVWQRLFWGLLSVSLLAAAYSDNWLLTGMTLAAIGVALVLMIALTWGAVRLGDIWGRRRTGLLPFAFFIMRQRLFAKSAQVMGLGLCGLLLLFTLMLMRDLSSMMEGYARTHDGNLMVTEAQENHVEALHDWASANQAKVLTLRPFVYAKLISVNGERLNDYMQKPSDSLASLQEPIRLHWTDQMPANNRLKGGTFWQPGTDNWQQISVEPEVMTDLNFSYGDTLTYQIGDNQYDFTLTSSHVFQSGGGSITFWFQVPASARAHIDAPSRFMGSMELPEAAWDKLASLWQQHPTLALAPLRELTERFDQTLGIVTQITSGYAGMILLLALFVLAASVSGFRADDRQKNGLLMSMGLKDKDCLWLNFHDWAVTALVAAAGAIGGAWAAGLMIYEAQFGMSYQPNLWWVAGTMVLMVTTVCLVGYLACRQSLKVSVRDLMNG
;
A
#
# COMPACT_ATOMS: atom_id res chain seq x y z
N MET A 1 6.65 -8.68 55.24
CA MET A 1 6.42 -7.84 54.04
C MET A 1 5.29 -8.44 53.23
N SER A 2 4.36 -7.64 52.70
CA SER A 2 3.31 -8.13 51.79
C SER A 2 3.95 -8.77 50.57
N LYS A 3 3.47 -9.95 50.14
CA LYS A 3 3.93 -10.64 48.91
C LYS A 3 3.93 -9.68 47.70
N LEU A 4 2.95 -8.80 47.64
CA LEU A 4 2.78 -7.82 46.57
C LEU A 4 3.92 -6.79 46.53
N ARG A 5 4.34 -6.29 47.70
CA ARG A 5 5.45 -5.34 47.82
C ARG A 5 6.77 -5.96 47.37
N LEU A 6 7.01 -7.22 47.74
CA LEU A 6 8.22 -7.94 47.39
C LEU A 6 8.29 -8.27 45.88
N THR A 7 7.15 -8.61 45.27
CA THR A 7 7.03 -8.74 43.80
C THR A 7 7.34 -7.43 43.09
N LEU A 8 6.85 -6.30 43.61
CA LEU A 8 7.01 -4.98 43.01
C LEU A 8 8.46 -4.49 43.12
N GLU A 9 9.10 -4.64 44.29
CA GLU A 9 10.52 -4.32 44.49
C GLU A 9 11.43 -5.20 43.60
N ASN A 10 11.15 -6.51 43.50
CA ASN A 10 11.89 -7.42 42.63
C ASN A 10 11.73 -7.05 41.15
N SER A 11 10.50 -6.75 40.71
CA SER A 11 10.21 -6.37 39.33
C SER A 11 10.90 -5.06 38.95
N LEU A 12 10.86 -4.04 39.81
CA LEU A 12 11.57 -2.77 39.59
C LEU A 12 13.09 -2.96 39.50
N ASN A 13 13.65 -3.88 40.28
CA ASN A 13 15.08 -4.19 40.21
C ASN A 13 15.43 -4.98 38.93
N ASP A 14 14.58 -5.91 38.51
CA ASP A 14 14.77 -6.64 37.25
C ASP A 14 14.64 -5.71 36.03
N LEU A 15 13.78 -4.69 36.09
CA LEU A 15 13.68 -3.63 35.06
C LEU A 15 14.91 -2.72 35.00
N LYS A 16 15.66 -2.57 36.11
CA LYS A 16 16.93 -1.84 36.11
C LYS A 16 18.04 -2.62 35.42
N ASP A 17 17.93 -3.95 35.32
CA ASP A 17 18.89 -4.77 34.59
C ASP A 17 18.76 -4.54 33.07
N SER A 18 19.88 -4.68 32.38
CA SER A 18 19.99 -4.52 30.92
C SER A 18 18.99 -5.38 30.15
N ASP A 19 18.76 -6.62 30.59
CA ASP A 19 17.84 -7.55 29.93
C ASP A 19 16.38 -7.12 30.11
N GLY A 20 16.01 -6.63 31.30
CA GLY A 20 14.67 -6.11 31.59
C GLY A 20 14.33 -4.89 30.74
N ARG A 21 15.31 -3.98 30.55
CA ARG A 21 15.14 -2.81 29.68
C ARG A 21 14.93 -3.17 28.22
N ILE A 22 15.69 -4.14 27.69
CA ILE A 22 15.54 -4.61 26.30
C ILE A 22 14.15 -5.25 26.10
N SER A 23 13.72 -6.10 27.04
CA SER A 23 12.38 -6.71 26.98
C SER A 23 11.28 -5.66 27.01
N MET A 24 11.34 -4.71 27.96
CA MET A 24 10.33 -3.65 28.09
C MET A 24 10.31 -2.74 26.86
N ALA A 25 11.47 -2.36 26.32
CA ALA A 25 11.57 -1.54 25.11
C ALA A 25 11.01 -2.26 23.88
N THR A 26 11.28 -3.57 23.75
CA THR A 26 10.74 -4.39 22.66
C THR A 26 9.21 -4.48 22.76
N GLN A 27 8.66 -4.76 23.95
CA GLN A 27 7.22 -4.78 24.19
C GLN A 27 6.57 -3.41 23.91
N ALA A 28 7.20 -2.33 24.38
CA ALA A 28 6.68 -0.98 24.19
C ALA A 28 6.68 -0.56 22.72
N ALA A 29 7.71 -0.91 21.94
CA ALA A 29 7.74 -0.62 20.51
C ALA A 29 6.69 -1.41 19.72
N LEU A 30 6.49 -2.70 20.03
CA LEU A 30 5.41 -3.50 19.42
C LEU A 30 4.03 -2.94 19.75
N LEU A 31 3.77 -2.63 21.03
CA LEU A 31 2.51 -2.03 21.46
C LEU A 31 2.29 -0.67 20.82
N MET A 32 3.32 0.18 20.78
CA MET A 32 3.22 1.51 20.18
C MET A 32 2.79 1.40 18.72
N PHE A 33 3.44 0.51 17.96
CA PHE A 33 3.13 0.31 16.55
C PHE A 33 1.70 -0.22 16.36
N LEU A 34 1.34 -1.31 17.03
CA LEU A 34 0.02 -1.93 16.89
C LEU A 34 -1.10 -0.98 17.32
N ILE A 35 -0.94 -0.27 18.43
CA ILE A 35 -1.94 0.70 18.90
C ILE A 35 -2.07 1.87 17.91
N THR A 36 -0.95 2.39 17.41
CA THR A 36 -0.98 3.46 16.39
C THR A 36 -1.71 3.00 15.14
N LEU A 37 -1.44 1.77 14.70
CA LEU A 37 -2.12 1.17 13.56
C LEU A 37 -3.63 1.04 13.81
N THR A 38 -4.03 0.40 14.90
CA THR A 38 -5.45 0.17 15.20
C THR A 38 -6.22 1.49 15.31
N LEU A 39 -5.68 2.48 16.03
CA LEU A 39 -6.33 3.80 16.19
C LEU A 39 -6.43 4.57 14.86
N THR A 40 -5.38 4.50 14.04
CA THR A 40 -5.38 5.13 12.72
C THR A 40 -6.36 4.44 11.78
N SER A 41 -6.41 3.10 11.80
CA SER A 41 -7.39 2.33 11.03
C SER A 41 -8.81 2.64 11.47
N ALA A 42 -9.10 2.60 12.76
CA ALA A 42 -10.42 2.92 13.31
C ALA A 42 -10.86 4.36 12.96
N SER A 43 -9.94 5.33 13.03
CA SER A 43 -10.25 6.72 12.69
C SER A 43 -10.56 6.88 11.20
N ILE A 44 -9.80 6.20 10.33
CA ILE A 44 -10.03 6.26 8.89
C ILE A 44 -11.28 5.47 8.50
N GLN A 45 -11.51 4.28 9.06
CA GLN A 45 -12.75 3.52 8.86
C GLN A 45 -13.97 4.31 9.33
N LYS A 46 -13.89 4.97 10.49
CA LYS A 46 -14.96 5.84 10.99
C LYS A 46 -15.19 7.04 10.08
N PHE A 47 -14.11 7.69 9.63
CA PHE A 47 -14.19 8.77 8.65
C PHE A 47 -14.84 8.28 7.35
N LEU A 48 -14.40 7.14 6.82
CA LEU A 48 -14.97 6.54 5.62
C LEU A 48 -16.44 6.19 5.81
N ALA A 49 -16.82 5.45 6.85
CA ALA A 49 -18.22 5.08 7.10
C ALA A 49 -19.13 6.30 7.24
N THR A 50 -18.72 7.30 8.03
CA THR A 50 -19.51 8.52 8.26
C THR A 50 -19.65 9.35 6.99
N ASN A 51 -18.58 9.41 6.17
CA ASN A 51 -18.64 10.16 4.92
C ASN A 51 -19.39 9.36 3.86
N LEU A 52 -19.16 8.05 3.70
CA LEU A 52 -19.78 7.11 2.74
C LEU A 52 -21.30 7.19 2.75
N ASP A 53 -21.91 7.23 3.94
CA ASP A 53 -23.38 7.36 4.10
C ASP A 53 -23.94 8.68 3.55
N GLN A 54 -23.10 9.71 3.40
CA GLN A 54 -23.44 11.03 2.84
C GLN A 54 -22.97 11.22 1.40
N MET A 55 -22.18 10.28 0.82
CA MET A 55 -21.43 10.51 -0.43
C MET A 55 -22.22 10.37 -1.72
N LEU A 56 -23.37 9.68 -1.75
CA LEU A 56 -24.06 9.44 -3.02
C LEU A 56 -24.99 10.60 -3.41
N GLY A 57 -25.40 11.44 -2.44
CA GLY A 57 -26.45 12.45 -2.63
C GLY A 57 -27.81 11.87 -3.05
N ALA A 58 -28.00 10.54 -2.91
CA ALA A 58 -29.18 9.77 -3.27
C ALA A 58 -29.11 8.34 -2.69
N ASP A 59 -30.22 7.60 -2.72
CA ASP A 59 -30.26 6.19 -2.32
C ASP A 59 -29.66 5.25 -3.38
N LEU A 60 -29.87 5.59 -4.65
CA LEU A 60 -29.42 4.86 -5.83
C LEU A 60 -28.92 5.85 -6.88
N VAL A 61 -27.80 5.53 -7.52
CA VAL A 61 -27.26 6.29 -8.64
C VAL A 61 -27.21 5.40 -9.87
N LEU A 62 -27.94 5.78 -10.91
CA LEU A 62 -27.85 5.18 -12.24
C LEU A 62 -26.99 6.08 -13.11
N GLU A 63 -25.83 5.57 -13.54
CA GLU A 63 -24.89 6.33 -14.35
C GLU A 63 -24.83 5.80 -15.78
N THR A 64 -24.93 6.71 -16.75
CA THR A 64 -24.84 6.43 -18.19
C THR A 64 -23.90 7.41 -18.88
N HIS A 65 -23.28 6.97 -19.97
CA HIS A 65 -22.45 7.85 -20.81
C HIS A 65 -23.21 8.45 -21.99
N GLU A 66 -24.38 7.87 -22.31
CA GLU A 66 -25.30 8.37 -23.31
C GLU A 66 -26.60 8.84 -22.63
N PRO A 67 -27.26 9.87 -23.19
CA PRO A 67 -28.55 10.32 -22.67
C PRO A 67 -29.59 9.21 -22.81
N LEU A 68 -30.37 8.98 -21.75
CA LEU A 68 -31.49 8.05 -21.81
C LEU A 68 -32.51 8.46 -22.87
N ALA A 69 -33.06 7.48 -23.58
CA ALA A 69 -34.19 7.71 -24.47
C ALA A 69 -35.41 8.18 -23.65
N PRO A 70 -36.32 9.02 -24.20
CA PRO A 70 -37.46 9.54 -23.45
C PRO A 70 -38.35 8.46 -22.81
N ALA A 71 -38.49 7.30 -23.47
CA ALA A 71 -39.23 6.16 -22.93
C ALA A 71 -38.55 5.55 -21.69
N GLN A 72 -37.22 5.46 -21.70
CA GLN A 72 -36.43 4.95 -20.58
C GLN A 72 -36.44 5.93 -19.40
N GLU A 73 -36.35 7.23 -19.66
CA GLU A 73 -36.43 8.26 -18.61
C GLU A 73 -37.81 8.27 -17.94
N ASN A 74 -38.89 8.11 -18.72
CA ASN A 74 -40.25 8.02 -18.16
C ASN A 74 -40.45 6.75 -17.32
N ALA A 75 -39.90 5.62 -17.75
CA ALA A 75 -39.93 4.38 -16.98
C ALA A 75 -39.21 4.55 -15.63
N LEU A 76 -38.02 5.16 -15.64
CA LEU A 76 -37.25 5.45 -14.42
C LEU A 76 -38.02 6.36 -13.46
N ARG A 77 -38.61 7.45 -13.96
CA ARG A 77 -39.41 8.38 -13.16
C ARG A 77 -40.69 7.74 -12.60
N GLY A 78 -41.26 6.76 -13.29
CA GLY A 78 -42.44 6.03 -12.82
C GLY A 78 -42.16 5.08 -11.66
N MET A 79 -40.91 4.63 -11.50
CA MET A 79 -40.50 3.68 -10.45
C MET A 79 -39.89 4.34 -9.21
N ALA A 80 -39.31 5.54 -9.38
CA ALA A 80 -38.63 6.29 -8.32
C ALA A 80 -39.57 7.27 -7.58
N SER A 81 -39.25 7.60 -6.31
CA SER A 81 -39.99 8.65 -5.58
C SER A 81 -39.46 10.07 -5.86
N GLY A 82 -38.19 10.18 -6.28
CA GLY A 82 -37.57 11.42 -6.75
C GLY A 82 -36.39 11.11 -7.66
N VAL A 83 -36.19 11.91 -8.72
CA VAL A 83 -35.10 11.72 -9.69
C VAL A 83 -34.48 13.06 -10.05
N SER A 84 -33.23 13.27 -9.65
CA SER A 84 -32.42 14.41 -10.08
C SER A 84 -31.40 13.95 -11.12
N ARG A 85 -31.29 14.72 -12.19
CA ARG A 85 -30.31 14.52 -13.26
C ARG A 85 -29.14 15.45 -13.05
N THR A 86 -27.95 14.88 -13.05
CA THR A 86 -26.71 15.63 -13.15
C THR A 86 -25.89 15.14 -14.34
N ARG A 87 -25.12 16.04 -14.96
CA ARG A 87 -24.17 15.71 -16.02
C ARG A 87 -22.80 16.26 -15.68
N LEU A 88 -21.79 15.41 -15.70
CA LEU A 88 -20.40 15.78 -15.52
C LEU A 88 -19.70 15.76 -16.87
N SER A 89 -19.14 16.90 -17.24
CA SER A 89 -18.40 17.07 -18.49
C SER A 89 -17.04 17.70 -18.20
N GLY A 90 -15.98 17.13 -18.76
CA GLY A 90 -14.65 17.74 -18.71
C GLY A 90 -14.55 18.85 -19.75
N ILE A 91 -14.39 20.09 -19.32
CA ILE A 91 -14.29 21.25 -20.22
C ILE A 91 -13.16 22.18 -19.81
N THR A 92 -12.79 23.11 -20.69
CA THR A 92 -11.87 24.19 -20.35
C THR A 92 -12.66 25.47 -20.17
N LEU A 93 -12.53 26.11 -19.00
CA LEU A 93 -13.07 27.44 -18.75
C LEU A 93 -11.96 28.48 -18.96
N THR A 94 -12.34 29.60 -19.55
CA THR A 94 -11.46 30.75 -19.78
C THR A 94 -12.07 31.99 -19.18
N HIS A 95 -11.25 32.79 -18.51
CA HIS A 95 -11.64 34.09 -17.98
C HIS A 95 -10.46 35.06 -18.17
N LYS A 96 -10.66 36.12 -18.97
CA LYS A 96 -9.59 37.03 -19.40
C LYS A 96 -8.46 36.21 -20.07
N ASP A 97 -7.22 36.32 -19.59
CA ASP A 97 -6.07 35.56 -20.09
C ASP A 97 -5.83 34.23 -19.33
N ALA A 98 -6.62 33.96 -18.29
CA ALA A 98 -6.50 32.75 -17.49
C ALA A 98 -7.42 31.63 -18.02
N TRP A 99 -6.95 30.39 -17.88
CA TRP A 99 -7.70 29.21 -18.26
C TRP A 99 -7.50 28.08 -17.24
N ALA A 100 -8.47 27.18 -17.18
CA ALA A 100 -8.42 26.03 -16.31
C ALA A 100 -9.24 24.88 -16.91
N ARG A 101 -8.68 23.67 -16.90
CA ARG A 101 -9.46 22.45 -17.11
C ARG A 101 -10.30 22.22 -15.87
N VAL A 102 -11.61 22.06 -16.07
CA VAL A 102 -12.57 21.87 -14.99
C VAL A 102 -13.49 20.70 -15.31
N GLN A 103 -13.99 20.09 -14.25
CA GLN A 103 -15.13 19.22 -14.32
C GLN A 103 -16.37 20.08 -14.08
N LEU A 104 -17.13 20.31 -15.15
CA LEU A 104 -18.37 21.07 -15.10
C LEU A 104 -19.51 20.12 -14.76
N LYS A 105 -20.24 20.46 -13.69
CA LYS A 105 -21.45 19.77 -13.28
C LYS A 105 -22.68 20.56 -13.69
N ALA A 106 -23.42 20.03 -14.65
CA ALA A 106 -24.75 20.50 -14.97
C ALA A 106 -25.74 19.83 -14.01
N VAL A 107 -26.54 20.60 -13.29
CA VAL A 107 -27.53 20.10 -12.33
C VAL A 107 -28.92 20.56 -12.71
N ASP A 108 -29.93 19.76 -12.41
CA ASP A 108 -31.32 20.19 -12.51
C ASP A 108 -31.80 20.92 -11.24
N SER A 109 -33.04 21.40 -11.28
CA SER A 109 -33.66 22.12 -10.17
C SER A 109 -33.95 21.25 -8.94
N GLN A 110 -33.87 19.92 -9.07
CA GLN A 110 -34.12 18.97 -7.96
C GLN A 110 -32.83 18.60 -7.22
N TYR A 111 -31.67 19.04 -7.72
CA TYR A 111 -30.40 18.79 -7.07
C TYR A 111 -30.13 19.81 -5.93
N PRO A 112 -29.64 19.36 -4.76
CA PRO A 112 -29.37 17.97 -4.37
C PRO A 112 -30.63 17.23 -3.86
N LEU A 113 -30.76 15.93 -4.16
CA LEU A 113 -31.84 15.10 -3.59
C LEU A 113 -31.60 14.80 -2.10
N GLU A 114 -30.36 14.48 -1.74
CA GLU A 114 -29.93 14.30 -0.36
C GLU A 114 -28.66 15.11 -0.07
N GLY A 115 -28.54 15.59 1.17
CA GLY A 115 -27.44 16.46 1.59
C GLY A 115 -27.70 17.94 1.28
N THR A 116 -26.69 18.78 1.50
CA THR A 116 -26.81 20.24 1.29
C THR A 116 -25.56 20.79 0.62
N LEU A 117 -25.74 21.81 -0.22
CA LEU A 117 -24.63 22.53 -0.84
C LEU A 117 -24.10 23.58 0.13
N ARG A 118 -22.79 23.78 0.18
CA ARG A 118 -22.20 24.92 0.90
C ARG A 118 -21.51 25.85 -0.07
N ILE A 119 -21.89 27.12 -0.01
CA ILE A 119 -21.40 28.17 -0.88
C ILE A 119 -20.87 29.35 -0.06
N ALA A 120 -20.08 30.21 -0.68
CA ALA A 120 -19.61 31.47 -0.10
C ALA A 120 -19.48 32.54 -1.19
N ASP A 121 -19.38 33.81 -0.77
CA ASP A 121 -19.19 34.93 -1.71
C ASP A 121 -17.71 35.14 -2.08
N THR A 122 -16.81 34.74 -1.19
CA THR A 122 -15.36 34.67 -1.44
C THR A 122 -14.79 33.39 -0.84
N PRO A 123 -13.61 32.88 -1.27
CA PRO A 123 -13.04 31.66 -0.73
C PRO A 123 -12.74 31.70 0.78
N ALA A 124 -12.68 32.90 1.38
CA ALA A 124 -12.40 33.13 2.79
C ALA A 124 -13.63 33.66 3.57
N SER A 125 -14.78 33.83 2.92
CA SER A 125 -16.02 34.26 3.56
C SER A 125 -16.66 33.12 4.35
N PRO A 126 -17.50 33.41 5.37
CA PRO A 126 -18.26 32.39 6.08
C PRO A 126 -19.16 31.59 5.12
N GLU A 127 -19.23 30.27 5.34
CA GLU A 127 -20.05 29.37 4.53
C GLU A 127 -21.55 29.62 4.77
N ARG A 128 -22.34 29.57 3.69
CA ARG A 128 -23.80 29.55 3.73
C ARG A 128 -24.32 28.28 3.05
N THR A 129 -25.39 27.72 3.60
CA THR A 129 -26.03 26.52 3.05
C THR A 129 -26.98 26.90 1.92
N ALA A 130 -26.91 26.19 0.80
CA ALA A 130 -27.84 26.29 -0.33
C ALA A 130 -28.64 24.99 -0.49
N SER A 131 -29.95 25.13 -0.69
CA SER A 131 -30.90 24.03 -0.84
C SER A 131 -31.13 23.60 -2.30
N SER A 132 -30.62 24.37 -3.26
CA SER A 132 -30.72 24.09 -4.69
C SER A 132 -29.42 24.48 -5.38
N GLY A 133 -29.19 23.96 -6.58
CA GLY A 133 -28.11 24.41 -7.47
C GLY A 133 -28.25 25.86 -7.98
N PRO A 134 -27.30 26.32 -8.82
CA PRO A 134 -27.36 27.63 -9.47
C PRO A 134 -28.61 27.82 -10.33
N GLU A 135 -29.08 29.07 -10.45
CA GLU A 135 -30.20 29.41 -11.34
C GLU A 135 -29.79 29.40 -12.82
N VAL A 136 -30.77 29.48 -13.72
CA VAL A 136 -30.53 29.53 -15.17
C VAL A 136 -29.77 30.82 -15.52
N GLY A 137 -28.63 30.69 -16.20
CA GLY A 137 -27.72 31.80 -16.52
C GLY A 137 -26.60 32.03 -15.49
N GLU A 138 -26.57 31.27 -14.39
CA GLU A 138 -25.53 31.37 -13.37
C GLU A 138 -24.50 30.23 -13.41
N ILE A 139 -23.31 30.50 -12.87
CA ILE A 139 -22.24 29.52 -12.67
C ILE A 139 -21.65 29.65 -11.26
N TRP A 140 -21.48 28.52 -10.57
CA TRP A 140 -20.76 28.46 -9.31
C TRP A 140 -19.37 27.87 -9.52
N LEU A 141 -18.34 28.54 -9.01
CA LEU A 141 -16.95 28.12 -9.17
C LEU A 141 -16.42 27.54 -7.86
N GLY A 142 -15.69 26.43 -7.92
CA GLY A 142 -14.96 25.94 -6.75
C GLY A 142 -13.92 26.95 -6.27
N ALA A 143 -13.62 27.01 -4.97
CA ALA A 143 -12.67 27.96 -4.39
C ALA A 143 -11.31 28.01 -5.12
N ARG A 144 -10.71 26.84 -5.41
CA ARG A 144 -9.44 26.75 -6.15
C ARG A 144 -9.55 27.26 -7.59
N LEU A 145 -10.71 27.05 -8.23
CA LEU A 145 -10.96 27.48 -9.59
C LEU A 145 -11.13 29.00 -9.67
N ALA A 146 -11.91 29.56 -8.75
CA ALA A 146 -12.10 31.02 -8.64
C ALA A 146 -10.74 31.72 -8.46
N THR A 147 -9.85 31.18 -7.62
CA THR A 147 -8.49 31.70 -7.45
C THR A 147 -7.64 31.55 -8.71
N LYS A 148 -7.66 30.38 -9.39
CA LYS A 148 -6.86 30.14 -10.61
C LYS A 148 -7.30 31.04 -11.78
N LEU A 149 -8.60 31.21 -11.96
CA LEU A 149 -9.17 32.09 -13.00
C LEU A 149 -9.22 33.56 -12.59
N GLN A 150 -8.86 33.89 -11.34
CA GLN A 150 -9.00 35.22 -10.76
C GLN A 150 -10.42 35.79 -10.93
N ALA A 151 -11.43 34.93 -10.87
CA ALA A 151 -12.84 35.27 -11.08
C ALA A 151 -13.52 35.60 -9.75
N ARG A 152 -14.34 36.65 -9.74
CA ARG A 152 -15.09 37.11 -8.56
C ARG A 152 -16.59 36.93 -8.75
N VAL A 153 -17.33 36.83 -7.65
CA VAL A 153 -18.79 36.84 -7.66
C VAL A 153 -19.28 38.17 -8.27
N GLY A 154 -20.21 38.09 -9.21
CA GLY A 154 -20.73 39.19 -10.03
C GLY A 154 -20.05 39.36 -11.40
N GLU A 155 -18.90 38.72 -11.65
CA GLU A 155 -18.27 38.73 -12.98
C GLU A 155 -18.91 37.70 -13.92
N THR A 156 -18.67 37.85 -15.22
CA THR A 156 -19.22 36.98 -16.27
C THR A 156 -18.13 36.08 -16.86
N ILE A 157 -18.44 34.80 -17.01
CA ILE A 157 -17.58 33.81 -17.67
C ILE A 157 -18.29 33.30 -18.92
N MET A 158 -17.52 33.17 -20.00
CA MET A 158 -18.02 32.61 -21.25
C MET A 158 -17.91 31.08 -21.22
N LEU A 159 -19.02 30.39 -21.49
CA LEU A 159 -19.08 28.95 -21.65
C LEU A 159 -19.82 28.62 -22.95
N GLY A 160 -19.14 27.97 -23.90
CA GLY A 160 -19.77 27.53 -25.16
C GLY A 160 -20.45 28.65 -25.94
N GLY A 161 -19.94 29.88 -25.85
CA GLY A 161 -20.51 31.07 -26.49
C GLY A 161 -21.62 31.77 -25.71
N LYS A 162 -22.04 31.25 -24.53
CA LYS A 162 -22.97 31.92 -23.61
C LYS A 162 -22.25 32.60 -22.46
N ALA A 163 -22.71 33.79 -22.11
CA ALA A 163 -22.28 34.53 -20.93
C ALA A 163 -23.02 33.99 -19.68
N LEU A 164 -22.28 33.53 -18.68
CA LEU A 164 -22.81 33.07 -17.40
C LEU A 164 -22.27 33.94 -16.26
N THR A 165 -23.12 34.32 -15.31
CA THR A 165 -22.72 35.16 -14.17
C THR A 165 -22.26 34.30 -13.01
N VAL A 166 -21.09 34.62 -12.45
CA VAL A 166 -20.58 33.95 -11.25
C VAL A 166 -21.40 34.40 -10.04
N SER A 167 -22.36 33.61 -9.57
CA SER A 167 -23.25 34.01 -8.46
C SER A 167 -22.77 33.53 -7.08
N ALA A 168 -21.95 32.48 -7.02
CA ALA A 168 -21.38 31.99 -5.77
C ALA A 168 -20.10 31.16 -5.97
N ILE A 169 -19.37 30.94 -4.88
CA ILE A 169 -18.22 30.04 -4.80
C ILE A 169 -18.65 28.75 -4.10
N LEU A 170 -18.49 27.62 -4.78
CA LEU A 170 -18.82 26.29 -4.27
C LEU A 170 -17.72 25.79 -3.33
N LEU A 171 -18.06 25.56 -2.06
CA LEU A 171 -17.15 25.01 -1.05
C LEU A 171 -17.35 23.51 -0.87
N HIS A 172 -18.60 23.03 -0.86
CA HIS A 172 -18.94 21.63 -0.65
C HIS A 172 -20.12 21.20 -1.52
N GLU A 173 -20.02 20.01 -2.10
CA GLU A 173 -21.10 19.31 -2.80
C GLU A 173 -21.28 17.91 -2.17
N PRO A 174 -22.53 17.46 -1.94
CA PRO A 174 -22.80 16.24 -1.17
C PRO A 174 -22.34 14.95 -1.89
N ASP A 175 -22.46 14.89 -3.21
CA ASP A 175 -22.13 13.71 -4.03
C ASP A 175 -20.70 13.71 -4.60
N ARG A 176 -19.81 14.59 -4.12
CA ARG A 176 -18.43 14.71 -4.63
C ARG A 176 -17.62 13.45 -4.45
N LEU A 177 -17.77 12.83 -3.28
CA LEU A 177 -16.82 11.84 -2.79
C LEU A 177 -16.94 10.49 -3.56
N MET A 178 -18.05 10.27 -4.26
CA MET A 178 -18.18 9.21 -5.28
C MET A 178 -17.13 9.28 -6.37
N GLU A 179 -16.68 10.49 -6.71
CA GLU A 179 -15.70 10.72 -7.77
C GLU A 179 -14.25 10.52 -7.27
N GLY A 180 -14.08 10.05 -6.03
CA GLY A 180 -12.80 9.88 -5.36
C GLY A 180 -12.10 11.22 -5.08
N HIS A 181 -10.77 11.18 -4.93
CA HIS A 181 -9.94 12.39 -4.98
C HIS A 181 -9.86 12.93 -6.41
N SER A 182 -10.97 13.41 -6.95
CA SER A 182 -10.91 14.28 -8.12
C SER A 182 -10.23 15.59 -7.68
N VAL A 183 -8.94 15.69 -8.01
CA VAL A 183 -8.12 16.91 -7.83
C VAL A 183 -8.51 17.98 -8.86
N ASP A 184 -9.42 17.65 -9.77
CA ASP A 184 -9.89 18.53 -10.81
C ASP A 184 -10.64 19.74 -10.24
N LEU A 185 -10.50 20.85 -10.94
CA LEU A 185 -11.19 22.08 -10.58
C LEU A 185 -12.68 21.92 -10.89
N ARG A 186 -13.55 22.40 -9.99
CA ARG A 186 -14.99 22.16 -10.08
C ARG A 186 -15.74 23.43 -10.48
N ALA A 187 -16.71 23.29 -11.37
CA ALA A 187 -17.71 24.31 -11.66
C ALA A 187 -19.11 23.68 -11.71
N MET A 188 -20.15 24.42 -11.36
CA MET A 188 -21.54 23.95 -11.35
C MET A 188 -22.44 24.95 -12.08
N VAL A 189 -23.37 24.46 -12.90
CA VAL A 189 -24.33 25.26 -13.68
C VAL A 189 -25.68 24.57 -13.75
N HIS A 190 -26.74 25.32 -14.01
CA HIS A 190 -28.04 24.72 -14.31
C HIS A 190 -28.02 24.01 -15.66
N HIS A 191 -28.71 22.88 -15.78
CA HIS A 191 -28.78 22.10 -17.02
C HIS A 191 -29.26 22.93 -18.21
N ASP A 192 -30.33 23.72 -18.01
CA ASP A 192 -30.92 24.57 -19.05
C ASP A 192 -30.05 25.78 -19.43
N SER A 193 -29.02 26.12 -18.64
CA SER A 193 -28.03 27.14 -19.01
C SER A 193 -27.17 26.68 -20.17
N LEU A 194 -26.95 25.37 -20.30
CA LEU A 194 -26.20 24.77 -21.40
C LEU A 194 -27.06 24.78 -22.67
N SER A 195 -26.54 25.33 -23.77
CA SER A 195 -27.20 25.14 -25.07
C SER A 195 -27.09 23.68 -25.50
N ALA A 196 -28.03 23.21 -26.33
CA ALA A 196 -27.94 21.91 -27.02
C ALA A 196 -26.65 21.75 -27.83
N THR A 197 -25.94 22.85 -28.11
CA THR A 197 -24.67 22.90 -28.85
C THR A 197 -23.43 22.71 -27.98
N LEU A 198 -23.54 22.54 -26.65
CA LEU A 198 -22.35 22.23 -25.86
C LEU A 198 -21.83 20.85 -26.27
N PRO A 199 -20.61 20.79 -26.82
CA PRO A 199 -20.06 19.57 -27.38
C PRO A 199 -19.80 18.57 -26.27
N THR A 200 -20.37 17.38 -26.43
CA THR A 200 -20.21 16.25 -25.50
C THR A 200 -18.78 15.74 -25.58
N SER A 201 -18.09 15.67 -24.45
CA SER A 201 -16.88 14.84 -24.41
C SER A 201 -17.32 13.38 -24.45
N GLY A 202 -16.55 12.51 -25.09
CA GLY A 202 -16.93 11.09 -25.17
C GLY A 202 -16.81 10.34 -23.83
N LYS A 203 -16.49 11.07 -22.75
CA LYS A 203 -16.47 10.60 -21.36
C LYS A 203 -17.50 11.29 -20.47
N ASP A 204 -18.42 12.06 -21.03
CA ASP A 204 -19.45 12.71 -20.23
C ASP A 204 -20.25 11.66 -19.44
N ARG A 205 -20.49 11.95 -18.15
CA ARG A 205 -21.22 11.06 -17.25
C ARG A 205 -22.54 11.71 -16.93
N THR A 206 -23.64 11.09 -17.34
CA THR A 206 -24.98 11.50 -16.89
C THR A 206 -25.36 10.60 -15.72
N ARG A 207 -25.60 11.21 -14.57
CA ARG A 207 -26.05 10.52 -13.35
C ARG A 207 -27.51 10.86 -13.09
N HIS A 208 -28.29 9.81 -12.89
CA HIS A 208 -29.64 9.88 -12.38
C HIS A 208 -29.58 9.50 -10.91
N LEU A 209 -29.63 10.52 -10.06
CA LEU A 209 -29.74 10.41 -8.61
C LEU A 209 -31.19 10.04 -8.29
N ILE A 210 -31.40 8.97 -7.54
CA ILE A 210 -32.71 8.40 -7.30
C ILE A 210 -32.93 8.28 -5.78
N ALA A 211 -34.03 8.85 -5.31
CA ALA A 211 -34.57 8.60 -3.97
C ALA A 211 -35.67 7.54 -4.06
N GLY A 212 -35.74 6.64 -3.08
CA GLY A 212 -36.79 5.63 -3.03
C GLY A 212 -36.56 4.49 -2.03
N PRO A 213 -37.64 3.81 -1.60
CA PRO A 213 -37.54 2.66 -0.70
C PRO A 213 -36.80 1.50 -1.34
N THR A 214 -36.26 0.58 -0.53
CA THR A 214 -35.43 -0.55 -0.97
C THR A 214 -36.08 -1.41 -2.07
N ASP A 215 -37.41 -1.60 -2.03
CA ASP A 215 -38.14 -2.37 -3.04
C ASP A 215 -38.11 -1.68 -4.42
N ALA A 216 -38.22 -0.35 -4.45
CA ALA A 216 -38.12 0.44 -5.67
C ALA A 216 -36.69 0.38 -6.23
N GLN A 217 -35.68 0.40 -5.36
CA GLN A 217 -34.27 0.28 -5.77
C GLN A 217 -34.01 -1.07 -6.46
N ALA A 218 -34.52 -2.17 -5.90
CA ALA A 218 -34.37 -3.50 -6.48
C ALA A 218 -35.09 -3.62 -7.84
N ALA A 219 -36.27 -3.01 -7.98
CA ALA A 219 -36.99 -2.98 -9.26
C ALA A 219 -36.22 -2.19 -10.33
N ILE A 220 -35.69 -1.01 -9.99
CA ILE A 220 -34.90 -0.17 -10.90
C ILE A 220 -33.63 -0.91 -11.34
N GLU A 221 -32.97 -1.62 -10.43
CA GLU A 221 -31.80 -2.42 -10.75
C GLU A 221 -32.11 -3.54 -11.76
N ALA A 222 -33.19 -4.29 -11.53
CA ALA A 222 -33.62 -5.35 -12.44
C ALA A 222 -33.97 -4.79 -13.84
N TRP A 223 -34.67 -3.65 -13.88
CA TRP A 223 -35.01 -2.97 -15.13
C TRP A 223 -33.78 -2.46 -15.88
N ALA A 224 -32.87 -1.77 -15.19
CA ALA A 224 -31.67 -1.20 -15.81
C ALA A 224 -30.73 -2.31 -16.32
N THR A 225 -30.69 -3.46 -15.64
CA THR A 225 -29.91 -4.62 -16.07
C THR A 225 -30.37 -5.19 -17.43
N ASP A 226 -31.64 -5.01 -17.80
CA ASP A 226 -32.19 -5.46 -19.08
C ASP A 226 -32.20 -4.34 -20.13
N ALA A 227 -32.74 -3.18 -19.77
CA ALA A 227 -32.96 -2.07 -20.69
C ALA A 227 -31.71 -1.22 -20.95
N LEU A 228 -30.71 -1.28 -20.07
CA LEU A 228 -29.51 -0.43 -20.07
C LEU A 228 -28.25 -1.25 -19.74
N PRO A 229 -27.84 -2.20 -20.60
CA PRO A 229 -26.69 -3.07 -20.34
C PRO A 229 -25.37 -2.31 -20.15
N ALA A 230 -25.29 -1.08 -20.66
CA ALA A 230 -24.15 -0.17 -20.52
C ALA A 230 -24.29 0.85 -19.39
N ALA A 231 -25.33 0.80 -18.56
CA ALA A 231 -25.40 1.63 -17.36
C ALA A 231 -24.60 0.99 -16.21
N SER A 232 -24.05 1.82 -15.32
CA SER A 232 -23.55 1.36 -14.03
C SER A 232 -24.51 1.78 -12.92
N ILE A 233 -24.68 0.93 -11.93
CA ILE A 233 -25.60 1.17 -10.81
C ILE A 233 -24.78 1.16 -9.52
N VAL A 234 -24.94 2.21 -8.72
CA VAL A 234 -24.30 2.32 -7.40
C VAL A 234 -25.36 2.54 -6.33
N LYS A 235 -25.32 1.71 -5.29
CA LYS A 235 -26.25 1.75 -4.15
C LYS A 235 -25.59 2.35 -2.93
N LYS A 236 -26.39 3.06 -2.11
CA LYS A 236 -25.96 3.66 -0.84
C LYS A 236 -25.53 2.61 0.19
N HIS A 237 -26.28 1.53 0.28
CA HIS A 237 -26.02 0.45 1.23
C HIS A 237 -25.62 -0.84 0.50
N GLY A 238 -24.54 -1.48 0.95
CA GLY A 238 -24.08 -2.76 0.41
C GLY A 238 -23.29 -2.70 -0.92
N GLY A 239 -23.04 -1.51 -1.45
CA GLY A 239 -22.14 -1.31 -2.61
C GLY A 239 -20.66 -1.33 -2.20
N GLN A 240 -19.81 -2.00 -2.98
CA GLN A 240 -18.34 -1.93 -2.80
C GLN A 240 -17.83 -0.58 -3.30
N HIS A 241 -17.79 0.44 -2.43
CA HIS A 241 -17.25 1.74 -2.81
C HIS A 241 -15.74 1.64 -3.13
N PRO A 242 -15.22 2.29 -4.19
CA PRO A 242 -13.79 2.23 -4.54
C PRO A 242 -12.84 2.68 -3.42
N LEU A 243 -13.23 3.66 -2.61
CA LEU A 243 -12.46 4.08 -1.42
C LEU A 243 -12.39 2.97 -0.35
N ALA A 244 -13.44 2.15 -0.20
CA ALA A 244 -13.46 1.08 0.78
C ALA A 244 -12.49 -0.05 0.38
N THR A 245 -12.44 -0.41 -0.91
CA THR A 245 -11.49 -1.40 -1.42
C THR A 245 -10.04 -0.90 -1.38
N PHE A 246 -9.78 0.38 -1.70
CA PHE A 246 -8.46 0.98 -1.52
C PHE A 246 -8.00 0.97 -0.05
N TRP A 247 -8.91 1.33 0.86
CA TRP A 247 -8.62 1.29 2.29
C TRP A 247 -8.40 -0.13 2.79
N GLN A 248 -9.22 -1.09 2.37
CA GLN A 248 -9.04 -2.50 2.71
C GLN A 248 -7.68 -3.03 2.22
N ARG A 249 -7.24 -2.64 1.02
CA ARG A 249 -5.88 -2.98 0.53
C ARG A 249 -4.78 -2.37 1.40
N THR A 250 -4.95 -1.12 1.80
CA THR A 250 -4.02 -0.43 2.71
C THR A 250 -3.99 -1.13 4.06
N GLU A 251 -5.14 -1.46 4.64
CA GLU A 251 -5.27 -2.22 5.89
C GLU A 251 -4.62 -3.60 5.78
N ASN A 252 -4.82 -4.32 4.68
CA ASN A 252 -4.16 -5.61 4.42
C ASN A 252 -2.64 -5.49 4.39
N PHE A 253 -2.11 -4.45 3.75
CA PHE A 253 -0.67 -4.18 3.71
C PHE A 253 -0.14 -3.85 5.12
N LEU A 254 -0.83 -3.00 5.88
CA LEU A 254 -0.43 -2.64 7.25
C LEU A 254 -0.60 -3.83 8.22
N GLY A 255 -1.58 -4.69 8.01
CA GLY A 255 -1.80 -5.94 8.74
C GLY A 255 -0.66 -6.93 8.51
N LEU A 256 -0.25 -7.13 7.25
CA LEU A 256 0.93 -7.94 6.92
C LEU A 256 2.20 -7.38 7.57
N ALA A 257 2.35 -6.06 7.50
CA ALA A 257 3.44 -5.35 8.16
C ALA A 257 3.48 -5.62 9.68
N SER A 258 2.31 -5.70 10.32
CA SER A 258 2.19 -6.04 11.75
C SER A 258 2.64 -7.45 12.09
N VAL A 259 2.33 -8.43 11.22
CA VAL A 259 2.82 -9.81 11.36
C VAL A 259 4.34 -9.84 11.38
N ILE A 260 4.97 -9.12 10.45
CA ILE A 260 6.43 -9.00 10.35
C ILE A 260 7.04 -8.41 11.62
N LEU A 261 6.52 -7.28 12.11
CA LEU A 261 7.05 -6.64 13.32
C LEU A 261 6.87 -7.53 14.55
N PHE A 262 5.72 -8.17 14.69
CA PHE A 262 5.49 -9.12 15.76
C PHE A 262 6.50 -10.26 15.74
N PHE A 263 6.79 -10.85 14.58
CA PHE A 263 7.81 -11.88 14.45
C PHE A 263 9.17 -11.40 14.96
N LEU A 264 9.58 -10.18 14.56
CA LEU A 264 10.85 -9.59 14.96
C LEU A 264 10.90 -9.35 16.48
N GLY A 265 9.80 -8.84 17.04
CA GLY A 265 9.62 -8.67 18.47
C GLY A 265 9.61 -10.00 19.26
N ALA A 266 8.91 -11.02 18.76
CA ALA A 266 8.84 -12.35 19.36
C ALA A 266 10.23 -13.01 19.42
N VAL A 267 11.04 -12.85 18.38
CA VAL A 267 12.43 -13.33 18.37
C VAL A 267 13.29 -12.58 19.40
N ALA A 268 13.21 -11.24 19.46
CA ALA A 268 13.92 -10.46 20.47
C ALA A 268 13.51 -10.86 21.89
N LEU A 269 12.22 -11.08 22.12
CA LEU A 269 11.68 -11.52 23.39
C LEU A 269 12.11 -12.94 23.73
N ASP A 270 12.11 -13.90 22.78
CA ASP A 270 12.62 -15.26 23.03
C ASP A 270 14.10 -15.26 23.45
N MET A 271 14.93 -14.47 22.76
CA MET A 271 16.35 -14.32 23.09
C MET A 271 16.55 -13.75 24.49
N THR A 272 15.78 -12.73 24.86
CA THR A 272 15.84 -12.12 26.19
C THR A 272 15.28 -13.04 27.26
N ASN A 273 14.22 -13.79 26.93
CA ASN A 273 13.52 -14.69 27.83
C ASN A 273 14.39 -15.88 28.27
N ARG A 274 15.26 -16.41 27.39
CA ARG A 274 16.21 -17.48 27.76
C ARG A 274 17.05 -17.12 28.99
N ARG A 275 17.54 -15.87 29.05
CA ARG A 275 18.37 -15.39 30.16
C ARG A 275 17.55 -15.07 31.40
N TRP A 276 16.38 -14.48 31.21
CA TRP A 276 15.42 -14.28 32.29
C TRP A 276 15.03 -15.62 32.95
N LEU A 277 14.78 -16.66 32.15
CA LEU A 277 14.48 -18.01 32.60
C LEU A 277 15.60 -18.60 33.45
N ALA A 278 16.86 -18.50 32.99
CA ALA A 278 18.01 -19.00 33.74
C ALA A 278 18.15 -18.32 35.11
N LYS A 279 18.06 -16.98 35.15
CA LYS A 279 18.09 -16.18 36.39
C LYS A 279 16.93 -16.53 37.31
N MET A 280 15.72 -16.63 36.77
CA MET A 280 14.51 -16.90 37.55
C MET A 280 14.53 -18.33 38.08
N ARG A 281 15.01 -19.31 37.31
CA ARG A 281 15.18 -20.70 37.76
C ARG A 281 16.14 -20.79 38.95
N TYR A 282 17.27 -20.07 38.91
CA TYR A 282 18.19 -19.95 40.05
C TYR A 282 17.50 -19.32 41.27
N ARG A 283 16.80 -18.19 41.08
CA ARG A 283 16.10 -17.47 42.15
C ARG A 283 14.99 -18.32 42.79
N LEU A 284 14.21 -19.03 41.98
CA LEU A 284 13.15 -19.93 42.43
C LEU A 284 13.72 -21.16 43.15
N ALA A 285 14.84 -21.71 42.70
CA ALA A 285 15.51 -22.80 43.41
C ALA A 285 15.92 -22.37 44.82
N ILE A 286 16.47 -21.16 44.99
CA ILE A 286 16.79 -20.59 46.31
C ILE A 286 15.51 -20.38 47.14
N TYR A 287 14.48 -19.75 46.58
CA TYR A 287 13.21 -19.55 47.30
C TYR A 287 12.58 -20.88 47.76
N SER A 288 12.64 -21.90 46.92
CA SER A 288 12.17 -23.25 47.26
C SER A 288 13.00 -23.88 48.38
N SER A 289 14.31 -23.66 48.42
CA SER A 289 15.19 -24.17 49.47
C SER A 289 14.96 -23.50 50.84
N ILE A 290 14.47 -22.25 50.84
CA ILE A 290 14.12 -21.49 52.05
C ILE A 290 12.65 -21.78 52.46
N GLY A 291 11.94 -22.66 51.74
CA GLY A 291 10.58 -23.11 52.10
C GLY A 291 9.44 -22.34 51.41
N THR A 292 9.72 -21.51 50.40
CA THR A 292 8.66 -20.86 49.61
C THR A 292 8.07 -21.88 48.62
N PRO A 293 6.74 -22.07 48.58
CA PRO A 293 6.13 -22.97 47.62
C PRO A 293 6.34 -22.47 46.18
N LEU A 294 6.69 -23.39 45.28
CA LEU A 294 7.03 -23.07 43.89
C LEU A 294 5.94 -22.27 43.16
N GLY A 295 4.67 -22.59 43.43
CA GLY A 295 3.53 -21.85 42.87
C GLY A 295 3.51 -20.37 43.28
N THR A 296 3.91 -20.03 44.51
CA THR A 296 4.04 -18.62 44.92
C THR A 296 5.18 -17.93 44.18
N GLY A 297 6.33 -18.61 44.02
CA GLY A 297 7.45 -18.06 43.25
C GLY A 297 7.11 -17.81 41.77
N ILE A 298 6.41 -18.74 41.13
CA ILE A 298 5.93 -18.58 39.75
C ILE A 298 4.92 -17.44 39.64
N ALA A 299 3.99 -17.33 40.60
CA ALA A 299 3.04 -16.21 40.65
C ALA A 299 3.75 -14.85 40.80
N MET A 300 4.83 -14.78 41.57
CA MET A 300 5.66 -13.56 41.68
C MET A 300 6.38 -13.27 40.36
N ALA A 301 6.90 -14.29 39.67
CA ALA A 301 7.54 -14.12 38.36
C ALA A 301 6.56 -13.62 37.29
N LEU A 302 5.37 -14.21 37.23
CA LEU A 302 4.28 -13.78 36.35
C LEU A 302 3.81 -12.37 36.70
N GLY A 303 3.66 -12.05 38.00
CA GLY A 303 3.30 -10.71 38.45
C GLY A 303 4.33 -9.65 38.04
N GLY A 304 5.63 -9.98 38.12
CA GLY A 304 6.70 -9.09 37.67
C GLY A 304 6.73 -8.89 36.16
N TRP A 305 6.50 -9.96 35.38
CA TRP A 305 6.38 -9.88 33.92
C TRP A 305 5.14 -9.06 33.51
N PHE A 306 4.01 -9.28 34.17
CA PHE A 306 2.77 -8.54 33.94
C PHE A 306 2.93 -7.05 34.28
N LEU A 307 3.63 -6.72 35.38
CA LEU A 307 3.93 -5.33 35.72
C LEU A 307 4.82 -4.66 34.66
N SER A 308 5.83 -5.37 34.17
CA SER A 308 6.66 -4.88 33.05
C SER A 308 5.82 -4.62 31.79
N PHE A 309 4.91 -5.54 31.46
CA PHE A 309 3.99 -5.37 30.34
C PHE A 309 3.06 -4.17 30.52
N LEU A 310 2.49 -3.98 31.71
CA LEU A 310 1.64 -2.82 32.01
C LEU A 310 2.40 -1.48 31.88
N LEU A 311 3.65 -1.42 32.35
CA LEU A 311 4.49 -0.24 32.19
C LEU A 311 4.84 0.01 30.72
N ALA A 312 5.16 -1.04 29.97
CA ALA A 312 5.37 -0.97 28.54
C ALA A 312 4.11 -0.49 27.80
N ALA A 313 2.94 -0.99 28.18
CA ALA A 313 1.65 -0.58 27.62
C ALA A 313 1.33 0.88 27.92
N LEU A 314 1.57 1.36 29.14
CA LEU A 314 1.36 2.77 29.49
C LEU A 314 2.25 3.69 28.65
N LEU A 315 3.55 3.37 28.54
CA LEU A 315 4.49 4.13 27.72
C LEU A 315 4.11 4.07 26.24
N ALA A 316 3.75 2.89 25.75
CA ALA A 316 3.37 2.65 24.37
C ALA A 316 2.10 3.40 23.99
N THR A 317 1.05 3.37 24.82
CA THR A 317 -0.20 4.10 24.56
C THR A 317 0.06 5.61 24.50
N GLY A 318 0.91 6.16 25.38
CA GLY A 318 1.28 7.58 25.32
C GLY A 318 2.08 7.96 24.06
N LEU A 319 2.98 7.09 23.60
CA LEU A 319 3.72 7.32 22.36
C LEU A 319 2.86 7.12 21.11
N ALA A 320 2.02 6.08 21.12
CA ALA A 320 1.07 5.79 20.04
C ALA A 320 0.05 6.91 19.91
N ALA A 321 -0.36 7.50 21.03
CA ALA A 321 -1.22 8.66 21.07
C ALA A 321 -0.62 9.86 20.30
N LEU A 322 0.63 10.18 20.56
CA LEU A 322 1.36 11.24 19.88
C LEU A 322 1.58 10.92 18.40
N ALA A 323 1.96 9.68 18.08
CA ALA A 323 2.14 9.25 16.70
C ALA A 323 0.83 9.30 15.89
N HIS A 324 -0.26 8.78 16.45
CA HIS A 324 -1.59 8.77 15.82
C HIS A 324 -2.09 10.20 15.56
N SER A 325 -2.00 11.09 16.55
CA SER A 325 -2.39 12.49 16.37
C SER A 325 -1.54 13.22 15.33
N ALA A 326 -0.23 12.97 15.27
CA ALA A 326 0.64 13.53 14.23
C ALA A 326 0.29 13.01 12.82
N ILE A 327 -0.07 11.72 12.70
CA ILE A 327 -0.51 11.11 11.44
C ILE A 327 -1.84 11.74 11.00
N ILE A 328 -2.82 11.83 11.88
CA ILE A 328 -4.12 12.43 11.55
C ILE A 328 -4.00 13.92 11.23
N ALA A 329 -3.14 14.67 11.94
CA ALA A 329 -2.90 16.08 11.63
C ALA A 329 -2.30 16.27 10.22
N ASN A 330 -1.39 15.39 9.79
CA ASN A 330 -0.93 15.38 8.41
C ASN A 330 -2.05 14.98 7.45
N LEU A 331 -2.85 13.98 7.82
CA LEU A 331 -3.97 13.52 6.99
C LEU A 331 -5.03 14.61 6.79
N GLN A 332 -5.28 15.46 7.78
CA GLN A 332 -6.21 16.60 7.69
C GLN A 332 -5.83 17.62 6.60
N THR A 333 -4.54 17.72 6.25
CA THR A 333 -4.11 18.58 5.13
C THR A 333 -4.62 18.08 3.78
N VAL A 334 -4.91 16.78 3.68
CA VAL A 334 -5.41 16.11 2.48
C VAL A 334 -6.91 15.80 2.57
N PHE A 335 -7.40 15.46 3.77
CA PHE A 335 -8.78 15.07 4.07
C PHE A 335 -9.37 15.99 5.15
N PRO A 336 -9.94 17.14 4.77
CA PRO A 336 -10.64 18.02 5.70
C PRO A 336 -11.77 17.25 6.40
N GLY A 337 -11.81 17.28 7.74
CA GLY A 337 -12.79 16.56 8.54
C GLY A 337 -12.34 15.17 9.04
N ALA A 338 -11.13 14.71 8.71
CA ALA A 338 -10.54 13.55 9.37
C ALA A 338 -10.24 13.89 10.84
N GLU A 339 -10.94 13.26 11.78
CA GLU A 339 -10.75 13.49 13.22
C GLU A 339 -10.03 12.31 13.87
N ALA A 340 -9.14 12.61 14.82
CA ALA A 340 -8.47 11.58 15.61
C ALA A 340 -9.49 10.97 16.58
N SER A 341 -9.94 9.77 16.28
CA SER A 341 -10.89 9.06 17.12
C SER A 341 -10.14 8.24 18.17
N TRP A 342 -10.50 8.42 19.43
CA TRP A 342 -9.90 7.71 20.54
C TRP A 342 -10.88 6.68 21.06
N SER A 343 -10.71 5.44 20.61
CA SER A 343 -11.48 4.30 21.11
C SER A 343 -10.69 3.58 22.20
N VAL A 344 -11.17 3.66 23.44
CA VAL A 344 -10.60 2.87 24.56
C VAL A 344 -10.76 1.38 24.30
N ALA A 345 -11.84 0.98 23.64
CA ALA A 345 -12.11 -0.41 23.28
C ALA A 345 -11.03 -0.96 22.33
N ASP A 346 -10.66 -0.22 21.29
CA ASP A 346 -9.70 -0.66 20.28
C ASP A 346 -8.29 -0.78 20.87
N VAL A 347 -7.91 0.18 21.73
CA VAL A 347 -6.65 0.14 22.48
C VAL A 347 -6.64 -1.06 23.43
N ALA A 348 -7.72 -1.29 24.18
CA ALA A 348 -7.83 -2.41 25.10
C ALA A 348 -7.80 -3.76 24.37
N GLN A 349 -8.46 -3.87 23.22
CA GLN A 349 -8.45 -5.07 22.37
C GLN A 349 -7.03 -5.34 21.85
N THR A 350 -6.33 -4.30 21.38
CA THR A 350 -4.95 -4.44 20.88
C THR A 350 -3.99 -4.87 21.98
N ILE A 351 -4.08 -4.25 23.16
CA ILE A 351 -3.29 -4.63 24.34
C ILE A 351 -3.61 -6.07 24.77
N GLY A 352 -4.90 -6.44 24.80
CA GLY A 352 -5.36 -7.78 25.17
C GLY A 352 -4.89 -8.86 24.19
N LEU A 353 -4.96 -8.58 22.89
CA LEU A 353 -4.46 -9.47 21.85
C LEU A 353 -2.95 -9.66 21.96
N LEU A 354 -2.17 -8.59 22.10
CA LEU A 354 -0.72 -8.73 22.26
C LEU A 354 -0.37 -9.45 23.57
N LEU A 355 -1.07 -9.16 24.66
CA LEU A 355 -0.90 -9.88 25.93
C LEU A 355 -1.12 -11.39 25.73
N MET A 356 -2.18 -11.77 25.03
CA MET A 356 -2.49 -13.18 24.72
C MET A 356 -1.38 -13.83 23.88
N LEU A 357 -0.91 -13.14 22.84
CA LEU A 357 0.15 -13.60 21.96
C LEU A 357 1.49 -13.78 22.69
N LEU A 358 1.86 -12.83 23.53
CA LEU A 358 3.07 -12.89 24.34
C LEU A 358 2.95 -13.93 25.45
N MET A 359 1.78 -14.09 26.06
CA MET A 359 1.53 -15.18 27.00
C MET A 359 1.67 -16.54 26.33
N ALA A 360 1.13 -16.73 25.12
CA ALA A 360 1.30 -17.95 24.34
C ALA A 360 2.79 -18.27 24.13
N LEU A 361 3.60 -17.26 23.78
CA LEU A 361 5.06 -17.40 23.66
C LEU A 361 5.75 -17.74 24.99
N GLN A 362 5.21 -17.28 26.12
CA GLN A 362 5.79 -17.43 27.45
C GLN A 362 5.39 -18.74 28.16
N ILE A 363 4.31 -19.43 27.75
CA ILE A 363 3.86 -20.69 28.36
C ILE A 363 4.97 -21.77 28.42
N PRO A 364 5.74 -22.04 27.35
CA PRO A 364 6.83 -23.01 27.39
C PRO A 364 7.90 -22.70 28.43
N SER A 365 8.23 -21.41 28.64
CA SER A 365 9.15 -20.99 29.70
C SER A 365 8.55 -21.23 31.09
N MET A 366 7.26 -20.97 31.29
CA MET A 366 6.61 -21.19 32.58
C MET A 366 6.56 -22.66 32.98
N LEU A 367 6.31 -23.55 32.01
CA LEU A 367 6.36 -25.01 32.21
C LEU A 367 7.78 -25.50 32.57
N GLN A 368 8.83 -24.80 32.14
CA GLN A 368 10.20 -25.10 32.56
C GLN A 368 10.48 -24.61 33.99
N LEU A 369 9.93 -23.45 34.38
CA LEU A 369 10.07 -22.93 35.75
C LEU A 369 9.34 -23.80 36.79
N SER A 370 8.22 -24.45 36.43
CA SER A 370 7.49 -25.38 37.33
C SER A 370 8.28 -26.64 37.69
N ARG A 371 9.42 -26.87 37.03
CA ARG A 371 10.33 -27.97 37.31
C ARG A 371 11.64 -27.51 37.97
N ALA A 372 11.72 -26.24 38.38
CA ALA A 372 12.86 -25.71 39.10
C ALA A 372 12.98 -26.40 40.46
N SER A 373 14.04 -27.20 40.63
CA SER A 373 14.42 -27.79 41.90
C SER A 373 15.88 -27.50 42.20
N LEU A 374 16.24 -27.50 43.48
CA LEU A 374 17.64 -27.35 43.92
C LEU A 374 18.54 -28.41 43.25
N LEU A 375 18.02 -29.64 43.09
CA LEU A 375 18.73 -30.74 42.42
C LEU A 375 19.01 -30.45 40.94
N SER A 376 18.11 -29.72 40.26
CA SER A 376 18.27 -29.33 38.86
C SER A 376 19.31 -28.23 38.64
N LEU A 377 19.74 -27.56 39.70
CA LEU A 377 20.83 -26.59 39.69
C LEU A 377 22.19 -27.29 39.79
N ILE A 378 22.22 -28.42 40.50
CA ILE A 378 23.42 -29.24 40.75
C ILE A 378 23.66 -30.25 39.62
N ARG A 379 22.59 -30.88 39.12
CA ARG A 379 22.62 -31.73 37.92
C ARG A 379 22.07 -30.94 36.75
N HIS A 380 22.93 -30.65 35.76
CA HIS A 380 22.48 -30.24 34.43
C HIS A 380 21.70 -31.40 33.79
N THR A 381 20.41 -31.54 34.12
CA THR A 381 19.51 -32.42 33.36
C THR A 381 19.26 -31.73 32.03
N GLY A 382 19.71 -32.36 30.94
CA GLY A 382 19.69 -31.80 29.58
C GLY A 382 18.33 -31.21 29.20
N GLU A 383 18.37 -30.05 28.55
CA GLU A 383 17.21 -29.26 28.11
C GLU A 383 16.43 -29.90 26.93
N ASP A 384 16.78 -31.13 26.52
CA ASP A 384 16.43 -31.70 25.22
C ASP A 384 14.96 -32.12 25.01
N SER A 385 14.10 -32.07 26.04
CA SER A 385 12.76 -32.69 25.96
C SER A 385 11.61 -31.79 25.47
N HIS A 386 11.81 -30.49 25.20
CA HIS A 386 10.68 -29.56 25.03
C HIS A 386 10.69 -28.65 23.79
N VAL A 387 11.54 -28.95 22.80
CA VAL A 387 11.60 -28.18 21.53
C VAL A 387 10.23 -28.17 20.82
N TRP A 388 9.55 -29.31 20.78
CA TRP A 388 8.21 -29.43 20.17
C TRP A 388 7.16 -28.55 20.85
N GLN A 389 7.20 -28.42 22.18
CA GLN A 389 6.27 -27.55 22.91
C GLN A 389 6.54 -26.07 22.62
N ARG A 390 7.81 -25.65 22.55
CA ARG A 390 8.15 -24.28 22.13
C ARG A 390 7.72 -24.00 20.70
N LEU A 391 7.93 -24.94 19.79
CA LEU A 391 7.54 -24.80 18.39
C LEU A 391 6.02 -24.70 18.24
N PHE A 392 5.25 -25.57 18.92
CA PHE A 392 3.79 -25.56 18.90
C PHE A 392 3.22 -24.22 19.38
N TRP A 393 3.66 -23.72 20.55
CA TRP A 393 3.16 -22.46 21.10
C TRP A 393 3.61 -21.23 20.31
N GLY A 394 4.81 -21.26 19.74
CA GLY A 394 5.28 -20.23 18.81
C GLY A 394 4.44 -20.19 17.54
N LEU A 395 4.19 -21.35 16.93
CA LEU A 395 3.35 -21.47 15.73
C LEU A 395 1.90 -21.05 16.02
N LEU A 396 1.34 -21.46 17.16
CA LEU A 396 -0.01 -21.05 17.57
C LEU A 396 -0.13 -19.52 17.74
N SER A 397 0.87 -18.89 18.35
CA SER A 397 0.91 -17.43 18.51
C SER A 397 0.92 -16.72 17.16
N VAL A 398 1.78 -17.16 16.23
CA VAL A 398 1.82 -16.64 14.87
C VAL A 398 0.50 -16.86 14.14
N SER A 399 -0.07 -18.06 14.22
CA SER A 399 -1.35 -18.38 13.56
C SER A 399 -2.50 -17.53 14.10
N LEU A 400 -2.52 -17.25 15.41
CA LEU A 400 -3.54 -16.41 16.04
C LEU A 400 -3.37 -14.95 15.63
N LEU A 401 -2.14 -14.45 15.49
CA LEU A 401 -1.90 -13.11 14.96
C LEU A 401 -2.29 -13.01 13.49
N ALA A 402 -1.92 -14.00 12.68
CA ALA A 402 -2.30 -14.07 11.28
C ALA A 402 -3.83 -14.05 11.15
N ALA A 403 -4.55 -14.87 11.91
CA ALA A 403 -6.02 -14.87 11.90
C ALA A 403 -6.65 -13.54 12.35
N ALA A 404 -5.97 -12.76 13.21
CA ALA A 404 -6.50 -11.49 13.72
C ALA A 404 -6.24 -10.28 12.81
N TYR A 405 -5.17 -10.31 12.00
CA TYR A 405 -4.73 -9.16 11.18
C TYR A 405 -4.64 -9.46 9.66
N SER A 406 -4.86 -10.70 9.22
CA SER A 406 -4.82 -11.07 7.80
C SER A 406 -6.20 -11.33 7.23
N ASP A 407 -6.66 -10.43 6.37
CA ASP A 407 -7.81 -10.67 5.50
C ASP A 407 -7.44 -11.43 4.21
N ASN A 408 -6.16 -11.40 3.80
CA ASN A 408 -5.66 -12.12 2.62
C ASN A 408 -4.81 -13.34 3.01
N TRP A 409 -5.48 -14.49 3.18
CA TRP A 409 -4.85 -15.76 3.52
C TRP A 409 -3.83 -16.24 2.50
N LEU A 410 -3.98 -15.87 1.22
CA LEU A 410 -3.02 -16.22 0.17
C LEU A 410 -1.72 -15.45 0.35
N LEU A 411 -1.79 -14.13 0.55
CA LEU A 411 -0.62 -13.29 0.80
C LEU A 411 0.07 -13.67 2.11
N THR A 412 -0.69 -13.89 3.18
CA THR A 412 -0.15 -14.35 4.45
C THR A 412 0.47 -15.75 4.34
N GLY A 413 -0.16 -16.65 3.58
CA GLY A 413 0.41 -17.96 3.26
C GLY A 413 1.74 -17.86 2.50
N MET A 414 1.83 -17.00 1.48
CA MET A 414 3.06 -16.77 0.73
C MET A 414 4.16 -16.14 1.59
N THR A 415 3.83 -15.18 2.45
CA THR A 415 4.82 -14.53 3.33
C THR A 415 5.34 -15.48 4.41
N LEU A 416 4.46 -16.27 5.03
CA LEU A 416 4.84 -17.31 5.97
C LEU A 416 5.66 -18.41 5.29
N ALA A 417 5.31 -18.80 4.06
CA ALA A 417 6.09 -19.75 3.28
C ALA A 417 7.49 -19.21 2.96
N ALA A 418 7.60 -17.95 2.53
CA ALA A 418 8.89 -17.31 2.26
C ALA A 418 9.76 -17.23 3.52
N ILE A 419 9.18 -16.87 4.68
CA ILE A 419 9.87 -16.89 5.99
C ILE A 419 10.30 -18.32 6.34
N GLY A 420 9.43 -19.31 6.13
CA GLY A 420 9.73 -20.72 6.38
C GLY A 420 10.89 -21.23 5.54
N VAL A 421 10.88 -20.93 4.23
CA VAL A 421 11.98 -21.25 3.31
C VAL A 421 13.28 -20.57 3.76
N ALA A 422 13.22 -19.30 4.15
CA ALA A 422 14.38 -18.56 4.64
C ALA A 422 14.97 -19.18 5.93
N LEU A 423 14.11 -19.61 6.87
CA LEU A 423 14.54 -20.26 8.11
C LEU A 423 15.19 -21.62 7.84
N VAL A 424 14.59 -22.45 6.99
CA VAL A 424 15.18 -23.73 6.58
C VAL A 424 16.53 -23.52 5.90
N LEU A 425 16.61 -22.53 5.00
CA LEU A 425 17.87 -22.15 4.34
C LEU A 425 18.92 -21.71 5.35
N MET A 426 18.58 -20.84 6.31
CA MET A 426 19.50 -20.38 7.36
C MET A 426 20.02 -21.53 8.23
N ILE A 427 19.15 -22.48 8.61
CA ILE A 427 19.55 -23.67 9.37
C ILE A 427 20.52 -24.52 8.54
N ALA A 428 20.16 -24.81 7.29
CA ALA A 428 20.98 -25.60 6.38
C ALA A 428 22.36 -24.96 6.14
N LEU A 429 22.41 -23.64 5.89
CA LEU A 429 23.65 -22.89 5.70
C LEU A 429 24.49 -22.87 6.99
N THR A 430 23.88 -22.71 8.17
CA THR A 430 24.60 -22.73 9.45
C THR A 430 25.24 -24.09 9.68
N TRP A 431 24.47 -25.16 9.52
CA TRP A 431 24.95 -26.53 9.73
C TRP A 431 26.01 -26.91 8.70
N GLY A 432 25.80 -26.53 7.44
CA GLY A 432 26.76 -26.71 6.36
C GLY A 432 28.07 -25.98 6.61
N ALA A 433 28.02 -24.68 6.91
CA ALA A 433 29.20 -23.85 7.16
C ALA A 433 30.01 -24.35 8.36
N VAL A 434 29.35 -24.68 9.48
CA VAL A 434 30.03 -25.19 10.68
C VAL A 434 30.61 -26.58 10.45
N ARG A 435 29.89 -27.48 9.76
CA ARG A 435 30.37 -28.85 9.47
C ARG A 435 31.54 -28.84 8.49
N LEU A 436 31.46 -28.07 7.41
CA LEU A 436 32.54 -27.91 6.44
C LEU A 436 33.76 -27.23 7.08
N GLY A 437 33.53 -26.20 7.90
CA GLY A 437 34.58 -25.53 8.67
C GLY A 437 35.29 -26.45 9.65
N ASP A 438 34.57 -27.33 10.35
CA ASP A 438 35.15 -28.36 11.24
C ASP A 438 35.99 -29.36 10.45
N ILE A 439 35.47 -29.91 9.35
CA ILE A 439 36.19 -30.88 8.52
C ILE A 439 37.48 -30.27 7.97
N TRP A 440 37.41 -29.04 7.47
CA TRP A 440 38.57 -28.31 6.95
C TRP A 440 39.56 -27.93 8.06
N GLY A 441 39.04 -27.53 9.23
CA GLY A 441 39.84 -27.10 10.38
C GLY A 441 40.59 -28.22 11.08
N ARG A 442 40.12 -29.48 11.03
CA ARG A 442 40.75 -30.63 11.69
C ARG A 442 42.22 -30.88 11.34
N ARG A 443 42.68 -30.39 10.18
CA ARG A 443 44.07 -30.57 9.70
C ARG A 443 44.90 -29.29 9.79
N ARG A 444 44.38 -28.21 10.36
CA ARG A 444 45.04 -26.89 10.40
C ARG A 444 45.12 -26.36 11.83
N THR A 445 46.19 -25.62 12.12
CA THR A 445 46.36 -24.88 13.37
C THR A 445 46.04 -23.41 13.15
N GLY A 446 45.41 -22.76 14.14
CA GLY A 446 45.05 -21.35 14.09
C GLY A 446 43.72 -21.02 14.77
N LEU A 447 43.45 -19.72 14.96
CA LEU A 447 42.24 -19.23 15.64
C LEU A 447 40.95 -19.55 14.86
N LEU A 448 40.98 -19.51 13.53
CA LEU A 448 39.81 -19.77 12.69
C LEU A 448 39.35 -21.25 12.74
N PRO A 449 40.22 -22.28 12.56
CA PRO A 449 39.87 -23.67 12.83
C PRO A 449 39.32 -23.90 14.24
N PHE A 450 39.91 -23.23 15.24
CA PHE A 450 39.45 -23.31 16.63
C PHE A 450 38.07 -22.68 16.85
N ALA A 451 37.74 -21.58 16.14
CA ALA A 451 36.41 -20.99 16.14
C ALA A 451 35.35 -21.98 15.65
N PHE A 452 35.60 -22.66 14.52
CA PHE A 452 34.67 -23.66 13.99
C PHE A 452 34.44 -24.84 14.94
N PHE A 453 35.49 -25.30 15.62
CA PHE A 453 35.39 -26.33 16.65
C PHE A 453 34.45 -25.91 17.79
N ILE A 454 34.61 -24.69 18.31
CA ILE A 454 33.74 -24.15 19.37
C ILE A 454 32.30 -23.95 18.86
N MET A 455 32.13 -23.42 17.64
CA MET A 455 30.80 -23.22 17.04
C MET A 455 30.04 -24.53 16.91
N ARG A 456 30.71 -25.64 16.57
CA ARG A 456 30.10 -26.96 16.48
C ARG A 456 29.54 -27.45 17.81
N GLN A 457 30.23 -27.19 18.92
CA GLN A 457 29.73 -27.53 20.25
C GLN A 457 28.50 -26.71 20.65
N ARG A 458 28.32 -25.52 20.05
CA ARG A 458 27.21 -24.60 20.32
C ARG A 458 26.26 -24.45 19.12
N LEU A 459 26.14 -25.49 18.27
CA LEU A 459 25.45 -25.40 16.99
C LEU A 459 23.99 -24.91 17.11
N PHE A 460 23.25 -25.38 18.11
CA PHE A 460 21.85 -24.98 18.32
C PHE A 460 21.72 -23.51 18.76
N ALA A 461 22.57 -23.06 19.68
CA ALA A 461 22.64 -21.67 20.11
C ALA A 461 23.01 -20.74 18.94
N LYS A 462 23.99 -21.15 18.13
CA LYS A 462 24.42 -20.41 16.94
C LYS A 462 23.36 -20.39 15.85
N SER A 463 22.64 -21.48 15.63
CA SER A 463 21.51 -21.52 14.68
C SER A 463 20.41 -20.55 15.10
N ALA A 464 20.07 -20.50 16.40
CA ALA A 464 19.09 -19.53 16.91
C ALA A 464 19.56 -18.07 16.74
N GLN A 465 20.85 -17.81 16.96
CA GLN A 465 21.46 -16.51 16.73
C GLN A 465 21.39 -16.08 15.25
N VAL A 466 21.78 -16.98 14.34
CA VAL A 466 21.72 -16.75 12.89
C VAL A 466 20.29 -16.53 12.41
N MET A 467 19.32 -17.33 12.86
CA MET A 467 17.92 -17.17 12.48
C MET A 467 17.37 -15.80 12.90
N GLY A 468 17.66 -15.35 14.13
CA GLY A 468 17.16 -14.06 14.59
C GLY A 468 17.78 -12.88 13.83
N LEU A 469 19.08 -12.91 13.58
CA LEU A 469 19.78 -11.88 12.81
C LEU A 469 19.44 -11.91 11.32
N GLY A 470 19.30 -13.11 10.75
CA GLY A 470 18.99 -13.31 9.34
C GLY A 470 17.54 -13.01 9.00
N LEU A 471 16.58 -13.32 9.88
CA LEU A 471 15.18 -12.91 9.71
C LEU A 471 15.06 -11.38 9.77
N CYS A 472 15.77 -10.75 10.70
CA CYS A 472 15.86 -9.30 10.77
C CYS A 472 16.42 -8.69 9.48
N GLY A 473 17.52 -9.24 8.97
CA GLY A 473 18.10 -8.83 7.69
C GLY A 473 17.17 -9.07 6.51
N LEU A 474 16.50 -10.22 6.47
CA LEU A 474 15.54 -10.59 5.42
C LEU A 474 14.48 -9.49 5.27
N LEU A 475 13.85 -9.13 6.39
CA LEU A 475 12.76 -8.17 6.43
C LEU A 475 13.26 -6.78 6.00
N LEU A 476 14.37 -6.31 6.56
CA LEU A 476 14.94 -5.02 6.20
C LEU A 476 15.36 -4.97 4.71
N LEU A 477 16.04 -6.00 4.22
CA LEU A 477 16.48 -6.10 2.82
C LEU A 477 15.29 -6.13 1.87
N PHE A 478 14.28 -6.96 2.17
CA PHE A 478 13.09 -7.05 1.35
C PHE A 478 12.36 -5.71 1.26
N THR A 479 12.17 -5.00 2.39
CA THR A 479 11.55 -3.68 2.43
C THR A 479 12.36 -2.63 1.65
N LEU A 480 13.68 -2.58 1.84
CA LEU A 480 14.54 -1.63 1.13
C LEU A 480 14.58 -1.88 -0.38
N MET A 481 14.61 -3.16 -0.76
CA MET A 481 14.63 -3.57 -2.17
C MET A 481 13.30 -3.27 -2.84
N LEU A 482 12.17 -3.55 -2.18
CA LEU A 482 10.85 -3.17 -2.66
C LEU A 482 10.72 -1.66 -2.86
N MET A 483 11.23 -0.85 -1.93
CA MET A 483 11.24 0.61 -2.09
C MET A 483 12.08 1.06 -3.28
N ARG A 484 13.30 0.52 -3.42
CA ARG A 484 14.16 0.86 -4.56
C ARG A 484 13.49 0.46 -5.87
N ASP A 485 12.98 -0.75 -5.95
CA ASP A 485 12.41 -1.29 -7.18
C ASP A 485 11.17 -0.51 -7.58
N LEU A 486 10.30 -0.16 -6.62
CA LEU A 486 9.18 0.74 -6.84
C LEU A 486 9.64 2.13 -7.31
N SER A 487 10.62 2.74 -6.65
CA SER A 487 11.17 4.05 -7.04
C SER A 487 11.76 4.01 -8.45
N SER A 488 12.54 2.97 -8.77
CA SER A 488 13.18 2.81 -10.08
C SER A 488 12.19 2.53 -11.20
N MET A 489 11.11 1.79 -10.91
CA MET A 489 10.01 1.58 -11.85
C MET A 489 9.37 2.93 -12.19
N MET A 490 9.13 3.77 -11.17
CA MET A 490 8.52 5.08 -11.37
C MET A 490 9.42 6.04 -12.13
N GLU A 491 10.73 6.06 -11.85
CA GLU A 491 11.71 6.80 -12.66
C GLU A 491 11.75 6.30 -14.11
N GLY A 492 11.61 5.00 -14.34
CA GLY A 492 11.52 4.41 -15.69
C GLY A 492 10.28 4.85 -16.48
N TYR A 493 9.20 5.24 -15.80
CA TYR A 493 8.02 5.84 -16.40
C TYR A 493 8.16 7.35 -16.65
N ALA A 494 9.29 7.98 -16.29
CA ALA A 494 9.53 9.38 -16.59
C ALA A 494 9.54 9.60 -18.12
N ARG A 495 8.50 10.27 -18.58
CA ARG A 495 8.14 10.56 -19.98
C ARG A 495 9.08 11.58 -20.63
N THR A 496 10.36 11.23 -20.73
CA THR A 496 11.45 12.13 -21.17
C THR A 496 11.37 12.59 -22.63
N HIS A 497 10.44 12.05 -23.43
CA HIS A 497 10.34 12.30 -24.88
C HIS A 497 8.92 12.64 -25.36
N ASP A 498 8.04 13.07 -24.46
CA ASP A 498 6.60 13.23 -24.71
C ASP A 498 6.13 14.67 -24.84
N GLY A 499 7.07 15.57 -25.09
CA GLY A 499 6.81 17.00 -25.05
C GLY A 499 6.43 17.46 -23.65
N ASN A 500 5.83 18.65 -23.57
CA ASN A 500 5.46 19.27 -22.30
C ASN A 500 3.95 19.57 -22.19
N LEU A 501 3.18 19.29 -23.25
CA LEU A 501 1.73 19.43 -23.29
C LEU A 501 1.08 18.20 -23.90
N MET A 502 0.15 17.59 -23.18
CA MET A 502 -0.57 16.41 -23.62
C MET A 502 -1.92 16.80 -24.23
N VAL A 503 -2.21 16.32 -25.44
CA VAL A 503 -3.53 16.43 -26.07
C VAL A 503 -4.36 15.23 -25.61
N THR A 504 -5.20 15.43 -24.61
CA THR A 504 -6.02 14.34 -24.04
C THR A 504 -7.22 13.99 -24.90
N GLU A 505 -7.80 14.99 -25.58
CA GLU A 505 -8.90 14.81 -26.54
C GLU A 505 -8.93 15.98 -27.52
N ALA A 506 -8.89 15.65 -28.82
CA ALA A 506 -9.13 16.56 -29.92
C ALA A 506 -10.11 15.91 -30.91
N GLN A 507 -11.04 16.69 -31.45
CA GLN A 507 -11.92 16.26 -32.53
C GLN A 507 -11.19 16.37 -33.87
N GLU A 508 -11.70 15.71 -34.91
CA GLU A 508 -11.08 15.68 -36.23
C GLU A 508 -10.88 17.09 -36.84
N ASN A 509 -11.85 17.98 -36.65
CA ASN A 509 -11.76 19.39 -37.06
C ASN A 509 -10.70 20.21 -36.31
N HIS A 510 -10.17 19.73 -35.17
CA HIS A 510 -9.10 20.43 -34.44
C HIS A 510 -7.71 20.04 -34.90
N VAL A 511 -7.57 18.93 -35.65
CA VAL A 511 -6.25 18.40 -36.01
C VAL A 511 -5.48 19.43 -36.83
N GLU A 512 -6.11 20.02 -37.83
CA GLU A 512 -5.50 21.06 -38.67
C GLU A 512 -5.19 22.33 -37.85
N ALA A 513 -6.16 22.79 -37.05
CA ALA A 513 -5.99 23.96 -36.18
C ALA A 513 -4.83 23.81 -35.17
N LEU A 514 -4.61 22.61 -34.63
CA LEU A 514 -3.46 22.32 -33.76
C LEU A 514 -2.12 22.44 -34.50
N HIS A 515 -2.04 21.95 -35.73
CA HIS A 515 -0.81 22.04 -36.54
C HIS A 515 -0.54 23.50 -36.94
N ASP A 516 -1.57 24.23 -37.36
CA ASP A 516 -1.47 25.64 -37.71
C ASP A 516 -1.05 26.49 -36.52
N TRP A 517 -1.72 26.33 -35.38
CA TRP A 517 -1.37 27.05 -34.15
C TRP A 517 0.05 26.71 -33.68
N ALA A 518 0.46 25.44 -33.77
CA ALA A 518 1.79 25.02 -33.38
C ALA A 518 2.86 25.68 -34.26
N SER A 519 2.66 25.65 -35.58
CA SER A 519 3.59 26.26 -36.55
C SER A 519 3.73 27.78 -36.34
N ALA A 520 2.64 28.49 -36.06
CA ALA A 520 2.62 29.92 -35.82
C ALA A 520 3.33 30.35 -34.52
N ASN A 521 3.44 29.44 -33.55
CA ASN A 521 3.99 29.72 -32.22
C ASN A 521 5.29 28.96 -31.92
N GLN A 522 5.97 28.45 -32.96
CA GLN A 522 7.21 27.66 -32.83
C GLN A 522 7.07 26.43 -31.91
N ALA A 523 5.85 25.91 -31.78
CA ALA A 523 5.57 24.67 -31.08
C ALA A 523 5.55 23.50 -32.09
N LYS A 524 5.67 22.27 -31.58
CA LYS A 524 5.71 21.06 -32.40
C LYS A 524 4.68 20.04 -31.92
N VAL A 525 3.83 19.56 -32.82
CA VAL A 525 3.00 18.38 -32.57
C VAL A 525 3.90 17.16 -32.74
N LEU A 526 4.08 16.36 -31.68
CA LEU A 526 4.97 15.21 -31.69
C LEU A 526 4.26 13.95 -32.20
N THR A 527 3.13 13.63 -31.56
CA THR A 527 2.30 12.49 -31.92
C THR A 527 0.84 12.86 -31.79
N LEU A 528 0.01 12.33 -32.69
CA LEU A 528 -1.43 12.48 -32.63
C LEU A 528 -2.06 11.21 -33.20
N ARG A 529 -2.79 10.48 -32.36
CA ARG A 529 -3.27 9.13 -32.63
C ARG A 529 -4.80 9.08 -32.60
N PRO A 530 -5.46 8.56 -33.64
CA PRO A 530 -6.90 8.48 -33.69
C PRO A 530 -7.42 7.37 -32.78
N PHE A 531 -8.54 7.59 -32.12
CA PHE A 531 -9.23 6.61 -31.29
C PHE A 531 -10.73 6.86 -31.30
N VAL A 532 -11.49 5.87 -30.84
CA VAL A 532 -12.92 5.99 -30.54
C VAL A 532 -13.18 5.57 -29.10
N TYR A 533 -14.21 6.13 -28.47
CA TYR A 533 -14.67 5.63 -27.18
C TYR A 533 -15.56 4.40 -27.39
N ALA A 534 -15.29 3.35 -26.63
CA ALA A 534 -16.04 2.11 -26.67
C ALA A 534 -16.21 1.56 -25.27
N LYS A 535 -17.39 1.02 -24.96
CA LYS A 535 -17.65 0.36 -23.68
C LYS A 535 -17.76 -1.14 -23.89
N LEU A 536 -17.01 -1.93 -23.12
CA LEU A 536 -17.12 -3.39 -23.18
C LEU A 536 -18.41 -3.82 -22.48
N ILE A 537 -19.27 -4.57 -23.19
CA ILE A 537 -20.56 -5.04 -22.66
C ILE A 537 -20.52 -6.53 -22.34
N SER A 538 -19.96 -7.34 -23.24
CA SER A 538 -19.92 -8.79 -23.09
C SER A 538 -18.63 -9.41 -23.63
N VAL A 539 -18.29 -10.56 -23.06
CA VAL A 539 -17.16 -11.41 -23.43
C VAL A 539 -17.73 -12.79 -23.74
N ASN A 540 -17.53 -13.28 -24.96
CA ASN A 540 -18.07 -14.57 -25.42
C ASN A 540 -19.61 -14.72 -25.23
N GLY A 541 -20.36 -13.62 -25.34
CA GLY A 541 -21.80 -13.59 -25.13
C GLY A 541 -22.26 -13.53 -23.67
N GLU A 542 -21.34 -13.61 -22.71
CA GLU A 542 -21.62 -13.41 -21.29
C GLU A 542 -21.40 -11.93 -20.92
N ARG A 543 -22.30 -11.34 -20.14
CA ARG A 543 -22.21 -9.92 -19.74
C ARG A 543 -20.96 -9.71 -18.88
N LEU A 544 -20.31 -8.56 -19.03
CA LEU A 544 -19.07 -8.25 -18.32
C LEU A 544 -19.20 -8.39 -16.79
N ASN A 545 -20.35 -8.00 -16.22
CA ASN A 545 -20.61 -8.10 -14.79
C ASN A 545 -20.85 -9.55 -14.30
N ASP A 546 -21.30 -10.44 -15.19
CA ASP A 546 -21.57 -11.85 -14.87
C ASP A 546 -20.32 -12.72 -15.09
N TYR A 547 -19.56 -12.39 -16.14
CA TYR A 547 -18.33 -13.06 -16.55
C TYR A 547 -17.25 -13.08 -15.45
N MET A 548 -17.20 -12.04 -14.61
CA MET A 548 -16.26 -11.97 -13.51
C MET A 548 -16.87 -11.47 -12.20
N GLN A 549 -16.96 -12.40 -11.23
CA GLN A 549 -17.42 -12.10 -9.87
C GLN A 549 -16.30 -11.57 -8.95
N LYS A 550 -15.03 -11.68 -9.36
CA LYS A 550 -13.90 -11.15 -8.58
C LYS A 550 -13.65 -9.70 -8.97
N PRO A 551 -13.65 -8.74 -8.02
CA PRO A 551 -13.31 -7.36 -8.32
C PRO A 551 -11.84 -7.28 -8.77
N SER A 552 -11.59 -6.69 -9.93
CA SER A 552 -10.26 -6.36 -10.45
C SER A 552 -10.22 -4.92 -10.94
N ASP A 553 -9.03 -4.31 -10.96
CA ASP A 553 -8.86 -2.92 -11.38
C ASP A 553 -9.12 -2.76 -12.89
N SER A 554 -8.73 -3.78 -13.67
CA SER A 554 -9.08 -3.90 -15.09
C SER A 554 -10.59 -3.98 -15.31
N LEU A 555 -11.32 -4.77 -14.51
CA LEU A 555 -12.79 -4.86 -14.59
C LEU A 555 -13.45 -3.51 -14.32
N ALA A 556 -13.05 -2.84 -13.24
CA ALA A 556 -13.58 -1.51 -12.88
C ALA A 556 -13.34 -0.48 -13.98
N SER A 557 -12.18 -0.54 -14.65
CA SER A 557 -11.86 0.38 -15.74
C SER A 557 -12.62 0.06 -17.04
N LEU A 558 -12.87 -1.22 -17.34
CA LEU A 558 -13.65 -1.64 -18.51
C LEU A 558 -15.17 -1.44 -18.37
N GLN A 559 -15.65 -1.23 -17.14
CA GLN A 559 -17.03 -0.78 -16.90
C GLN A 559 -17.27 0.65 -17.39
N GLU A 560 -16.22 1.45 -17.58
CA GLU A 560 -16.30 2.78 -18.21
C GLU A 560 -15.91 2.72 -19.71
N PRO A 561 -16.33 3.69 -20.55
CA PRO A 561 -15.88 3.81 -21.93
C PRO A 561 -14.36 3.99 -22.00
N ILE A 562 -13.71 3.05 -22.66
CA ILE A 562 -12.28 3.03 -22.93
C ILE A 562 -11.98 3.55 -24.33
N ARG A 563 -10.69 3.79 -24.60
CA ARG A 563 -10.24 4.26 -25.92
C ARG A 563 -9.80 3.05 -26.76
N LEU A 564 -10.46 2.82 -27.87
CA LEU A 564 -10.00 1.90 -28.92
C LEU A 564 -9.19 2.69 -29.95
N HIS A 565 -7.92 2.34 -30.10
CA HIS A 565 -7.03 3.02 -31.04
C HIS A 565 -7.03 2.36 -32.42
N TRP A 566 -7.24 3.17 -33.46
CA TRP A 566 -7.15 2.72 -34.85
C TRP A 566 -5.70 2.72 -35.32
N THR A 567 -5.20 1.56 -35.78
CA THR A 567 -3.86 1.48 -36.35
C THR A 567 -3.73 0.38 -37.40
N ASP A 568 -2.95 0.64 -38.45
CA ASP A 568 -2.57 -0.36 -39.46
C ASP A 568 -1.24 -1.05 -39.15
N GLN A 569 -0.42 -0.46 -38.28
CA GLN A 569 0.92 -0.96 -37.94
C GLN A 569 1.14 -0.92 -36.43
N MET A 570 1.96 -1.82 -35.91
CA MET A 570 2.32 -1.79 -34.50
C MET A 570 3.02 -0.46 -34.19
N PRO A 571 2.50 0.34 -33.24
CA PRO A 571 3.14 1.59 -32.88
C PRO A 571 4.57 1.38 -32.36
N ALA A 572 5.48 2.33 -32.64
CA ALA A 572 6.89 2.22 -32.24
C ALA A 572 7.12 2.14 -30.72
N ASN A 573 6.14 2.56 -29.92
CA ASN A 573 6.13 2.43 -28.47
C ASN A 573 5.49 1.14 -27.96
N ASN A 574 5.23 0.18 -28.84
CA ASN A 574 4.66 -1.11 -28.49
C ASN A 574 5.49 -2.25 -29.11
N ARG A 575 5.49 -3.39 -28.44
CA ARG A 575 6.00 -4.66 -28.98
C ARG A 575 4.94 -5.75 -28.88
N LEU A 576 4.97 -6.68 -29.83
CA LEU A 576 4.10 -7.85 -29.81
C LEU A 576 4.56 -8.81 -28.70
N LYS A 577 3.66 -9.16 -27.77
CA LYS A 577 3.90 -10.18 -26.75
C LYS A 577 3.42 -11.56 -27.19
N GLY A 578 2.31 -11.63 -27.92
CA GLY A 578 1.77 -12.90 -28.42
C GLY A 578 0.66 -12.72 -29.46
N GLY A 579 0.28 -13.82 -30.11
CA GLY A 579 -0.68 -13.84 -31.22
C GLY A 579 -0.10 -13.30 -32.53
N THR A 580 -0.98 -12.91 -33.45
CA THR A 580 -0.59 -12.39 -34.78
C THR A 580 -1.18 -11.00 -34.97
N PHE A 581 -0.32 -9.99 -35.12
CA PHE A 581 -0.78 -8.63 -35.45
C PHE A 581 -1.23 -8.58 -36.92
N TRP A 582 -2.27 -7.81 -37.20
CA TRP A 582 -2.81 -7.68 -38.56
C TRP A 582 -1.84 -6.96 -39.51
N GLN A 583 -2.08 -7.14 -40.82
CA GLN A 583 -1.39 -6.40 -41.86
C GLN A 583 -2.12 -5.10 -42.20
N PRO A 584 -1.41 -4.06 -42.69
CA PRO A 584 -2.02 -2.83 -43.15
C PRO A 584 -3.09 -3.08 -44.21
N GLY A 585 -4.27 -2.46 -44.07
CA GLY A 585 -5.36 -2.60 -45.04
C GLY A 585 -6.06 -3.97 -45.02
N THR A 586 -6.02 -4.70 -43.90
CA THR A 586 -6.76 -5.96 -43.75
C THR A 586 -8.28 -5.77 -43.93
N ASP A 587 -8.90 -6.64 -44.73
CA ASP A 587 -10.36 -6.71 -44.89
C ASP A 587 -11.06 -7.25 -43.63
N ASN A 588 -10.37 -8.10 -42.86
CA ASN A 588 -10.85 -8.55 -41.57
C ASN A 588 -10.62 -7.46 -40.51
N TRP A 589 -11.57 -6.55 -40.39
CA TRP A 589 -11.52 -5.38 -39.51
C TRP A 589 -11.93 -5.68 -38.06
N GLN A 590 -12.58 -6.82 -37.80
CA GLN A 590 -13.07 -7.24 -36.47
C GLN A 590 -11.97 -7.89 -35.61
N GLN A 591 -10.73 -7.42 -35.73
CA GLN A 591 -9.60 -7.92 -34.93
C GLN A 591 -9.29 -6.93 -33.81
N ILE A 592 -8.91 -7.44 -32.63
CA ILE A 592 -8.47 -6.59 -31.52
C ILE A 592 -7.18 -7.11 -30.90
N SER A 593 -6.32 -6.16 -30.53
CA SER A 593 -5.09 -6.41 -29.77
C SER A 593 -5.24 -5.85 -28.36
N VAL A 594 -4.89 -6.63 -27.34
CA VAL A 594 -5.13 -6.28 -25.93
C VAL A 594 -3.86 -6.34 -25.10
N GLU A 595 -3.71 -5.41 -24.14
CA GLU A 595 -2.59 -5.45 -23.21
C GLU A 595 -2.65 -6.70 -22.28
N PRO A 596 -1.48 -7.32 -21.98
CA PRO A 596 -1.42 -8.57 -21.23
C PRO A 596 -1.95 -8.48 -19.80
N GLU A 597 -1.85 -7.30 -19.18
CA GLU A 597 -2.39 -7.06 -17.84
C GLU A 597 -3.90 -7.27 -17.84
N VAL A 598 -4.61 -6.64 -18.77
CA VAL A 598 -6.06 -6.81 -18.94
C VAL A 598 -6.42 -8.25 -19.27
N MET A 599 -5.64 -8.92 -20.12
CA MET A 599 -5.88 -10.34 -20.43
C MET A 599 -5.71 -11.24 -19.20
N THR A 600 -4.74 -10.97 -18.35
CA THR A 600 -4.46 -11.80 -17.16
C THR A 600 -5.52 -11.56 -16.09
N ASP A 601 -5.88 -10.30 -15.84
CA ASP A 601 -6.86 -9.90 -14.86
C ASP A 601 -8.26 -10.42 -15.18
N LEU A 602 -8.61 -10.42 -16.47
CA LEU A 602 -9.92 -10.84 -16.96
C LEU A 602 -9.93 -12.25 -17.55
N ASN A 603 -8.80 -12.95 -17.51
CA ASN A 603 -8.64 -14.29 -18.06
C ASN A 603 -9.04 -14.41 -19.55
N PHE A 604 -8.77 -13.36 -20.34
CA PHE A 604 -8.99 -13.38 -21.78
C PHE A 604 -8.00 -14.31 -22.47
N SER A 605 -8.52 -15.07 -23.44
CA SER A 605 -7.78 -15.99 -24.28
C SER A 605 -7.83 -15.57 -25.74
N TYR A 606 -6.78 -15.89 -26.49
CA TYR A 606 -6.79 -15.66 -27.94
C TYR A 606 -7.95 -16.42 -28.58
N GLY A 607 -8.73 -15.73 -29.43
CA GLY A 607 -9.96 -16.25 -30.03
C GLY A 607 -11.24 -15.83 -29.32
N ASP A 608 -11.16 -15.24 -28.12
CA ASP A 608 -12.34 -14.70 -27.44
C ASP A 608 -12.98 -13.56 -28.25
N THR A 609 -14.31 -13.47 -28.16
CA THR A 609 -15.12 -12.41 -28.78
C THR A 609 -15.46 -11.34 -27.74
N LEU A 610 -15.01 -10.12 -27.97
CA LEU A 610 -15.25 -8.95 -27.14
C LEU A 610 -16.28 -8.05 -27.82
N THR A 611 -17.45 -7.90 -27.19
CA THR A 611 -18.55 -7.07 -27.71
C THR A 611 -18.47 -5.67 -27.10
N TYR A 612 -18.20 -4.68 -27.95
CA TYR A 612 -18.13 -3.28 -27.57
C TYR A 612 -19.35 -2.51 -28.05
N GLN A 613 -19.91 -1.66 -27.19
CA GLN A 613 -20.79 -0.59 -27.63
C GLN A 613 -19.98 0.63 -28.03
N ILE A 614 -20.21 1.11 -29.24
CA ILE A 614 -19.58 2.28 -29.84
C ILE A 614 -20.70 3.15 -30.42
N GLY A 615 -20.98 4.27 -29.76
CA GLY A 615 -22.22 5.02 -30.01
C GLY A 615 -23.45 4.15 -29.68
N ASP A 616 -24.48 4.26 -30.52
CA ASP A 616 -25.74 3.52 -30.33
C ASP A 616 -25.67 2.03 -30.75
N ASN A 617 -24.55 1.58 -31.32
CA ASN A 617 -24.41 0.24 -31.92
C ASN A 617 -23.42 -0.65 -31.15
N GLN A 618 -23.65 -1.97 -31.22
CA GLN A 618 -22.74 -2.98 -30.69
C GLN A 618 -21.92 -3.63 -31.81
N TYR A 619 -20.64 -3.85 -31.55
CA TYR A 619 -19.68 -4.43 -32.49
C TYR A 619 -18.86 -5.52 -31.81
N ASP A 620 -18.74 -6.66 -32.47
CA ASP A 620 -17.94 -7.80 -32.00
C ASP A 620 -16.53 -7.74 -32.59
N PHE A 621 -15.53 -7.95 -31.73
CA PHE A 621 -14.13 -8.08 -32.11
C PHE A 621 -13.53 -9.37 -31.58
N THR A 622 -12.71 -10.05 -32.39
CA THR A 622 -11.98 -11.26 -32.00
C THR A 622 -10.57 -10.92 -31.51
N LEU A 623 -10.21 -11.43 -30.34
CA LEU A 623 -8.88 -11.24 -29.75
C LEU A 623 -7.81 -12.04 -30.50
N THR A 624 -6.97 -11.36 -31.30
CA THR A 624 -5.98 -12.02 -32.18
C THR A 624 -4.54 -11.86 -31.71
N SER A 625 -4.24 -10.80 -30.97
CA SER A 625 -2.88 -10.46 -30.55
C SER A 625 -2.84 -9.74 -29.21
N SER A 626 -1.66 -9.73 -28.61
CA SER A 626 -1.37 -8.97 -27.40
C SER A 626 -0.13 -8.11 -27.59
N HIS A 627 -0.25 -6.83 -27.26
CA HIS A 627 0.83 -5.86 -27.35
C HIS A 627 1.20 -5.35 -25.96
N VAL A 628 2.47 -5.00 -25.75
CA VAL A 628 2.93 -4.42 -24.49
C VAL A 628 3.75 -3.17 -24.79
N PHE A 629 3.65 -2.17 -23.91
CA PHE A 629 4.42 -0.95 -24.00
C PHE A 629 5.94 -1.23 -24.08
N GLN A 630 6.63 -0.45 -24.90
CA GLN A 630 8.07 -0.40 -25.04
C GLN A 630 8.52 1.07 -25.02
N SER A 631 9.51 1.35 -24.17
CA SER A 631 10.11 2.69 -24.07
C SER A 631 10.80 3.13 -25.38
N GLY A 632 10.76 4.43 -25.67
CA GLY A 632 11.49 5.07 -26.78
C GLY A 632 10.64 5.61 -27.93
N GLY A 633 9.36 5.22 -28.05
CA GLY A 633 8.47 5.62 -29.17
C GLY A 633 7.34 6.60 -28.82
N GLY A 634 7.41 7.26 -27.66
CA GLY A 634 6.33 8.07 -27.06
C GLY A 634 5.49 7.32 -26.01
N SER A 635 4.76 8.04 -25.17
CA SER A 635 4.05 7.56 -23.97
C SER A 635 2.55 7.36 -24.16
N ILE A 636 2.04 7.62 -25.36
CA ILE A 636 0.61 7.43 -25.65
C ILE A 636 0.38 5.95 -25.87
N THR A 637 -0.17 5.31 -24.85
CA THR A 637 -0.56 3.90 -24.85
C THR A 637 -2.08 3.77 -24.90
N PHE A 638 -2.52 2.63 -25.44
CA PHE A 638 -3.92 2.26 -25.52
C PHE A 638 -4.01 0.78 -25.18
N TRP A 639 -4.83 0.42 -24.19
CA TRP A 639 -5.04 -0.98 -23.81
C TRP A 639 -5.59 -1.85 -24.94
N PHE A 640 -6.30 -1.22 -25.87
CA PHE A 640 -6.99 -1.88 -26.97
C PHE A 640 -6.69 -1.19 -28.29
N GLN A 641 -6.30 -1.98 -29.28
CA GLN A 641 -6.00 -1.52 -30.63
C GLN A 641 -6.78 -2.34 -31.64
N VAL A 642 -7.22 -1.69 -32.71
CA VAL A 642 -8.05 -2.27 -33.76
C VAL A 642 -7.55 -1.79 -35.15
N PRO A 643 -7.74 -2.59 -36.21
CA PRO A 643 -7.37 -2.20 -37.58
C PRO A 643 -7.97 -0.85 -37.99
N ALA A 644 -7.22 -0.04 -38.75
CA ALA A 644 -7.75 1.24 -39.22
C ALA A 644 -8.91 1.07 -40.22
N SER A 645 -9.01 -0.07 -40.89
CA SER A 645 -10.14 -0.42 -41.77
C SER A 645 -11.49 -0.45 -41.05
N ALA A 646 -11.51 -0.73 -39.75
CA ALA A 646 -12.73 -0.73 -38.95
C ALA A 646 -13.42 0.65 -38.90
N ARG A 647 -12.66 1.74 -39.10
CA ARG A 647 -13.21 3.11 -39.17
C ARG A 647 -14.26 3.29 -40.27
N ALA A 648 -14.17 2.52 -41.37
CA ALA A 648 -15.15 2.60 -42.46
C ALA A 648 -16.48 1.89 -42.13
N HIS A 649 -16.49 1.01 -41.12
CA HIS A 649 -17.64 0.19 -40.75
C HIS A 649 -18.36 0.66 -39.47
N ILE A 650 -17.71 1.53 -38.70
CA ILE A 650 -18.18 2.00 -37.40
C ILE A 650 -18.57 3.47 -37.53
N ASP A 651 -19.87 3.75 -37.41
CA ASP A 651 -20.42 5.11 -37.49
C ASP A 651 -20.25 5.81 -36.14
N ALA A 652 -19.02 6.27 -35.88
CA ALA A 652 -18.69 7.01 -34.68
C ALA A 652 -17.61 8.06 -34.93
N PRO A 653 -17.69 9.25 -34.31
CA PRO A 653 -16.72 10.31 -34.51
C PRO A 653 -15.35 9.91 -33.96
N SER A 654 -14.34 9.94 -34.83
CA SER A 654 -12.95 9.74 -34.43
C SER A 654 -12.43 10.92 -33.64
N ARG A 655 -11.73 10.61 -32.56
CA ARG A 655 -11.04 11.58 -31.69
C ARG A 655 -9.55 11.32 -31.75
N PHE A 656 -8.77 12.28 -31.28
CA PHE A 656 -7.32 12.24 -31.33
C PHE A 656 -6.72 12.48 -29.96
N MET A 657 -5.71 11.68 -29.63
CA MET A 657 -4.90 11.80 -28.42
C MET A 657 -3.44 11.96 -28.82
N GLY A 658 -2.75 12.90 -28.20
CA GLY A 658 -1.47 13.37 -28.70
C GLY A 658 -0.57 13.98 -27.64
N SER A 659 0.58 14.44 -28.11
CA SER A 659 1.54 15.23 -27.35
C SER A 659 2.13 16.33 -28.21
N MET A 660 2.47 17.44 -27.55
CA MET A 660 3.05 18.61 -28.14
C MET A 660 4.22 19.12 -27.29
N GLU A 661 5.17 19.74 -27.96
CA GLU A 661 6.29 20.45 -27.36
C GLU A 661 6.15 21.94 -27.62
N LEU A 662 6.01 22.72 -26.55
CA LEU A 662 5.81 24.16 -26.59
C LEU A 662 7.03 24.89 -26.03
N PRO A 663 7.54 25.95 -26.69
CA PRO A 663 8.49 26.86 -26.08
C PRO A 663 7.82 27.69 -24.97
N GLU A 664 8.62 28.23 -24.04
CA GLU A 664 8.12 28.98 -22.87
C GLU A 664 7.17 30.13 -23.27
N ALA A 665 7.47 30.86 -24.34
CA ALA A 665 6.67 31.97 -24.85
C ALA A 665 5.31 31.56 -25.47
N ALA A 666 5.10 30.28 -25.79
CA ALA A 666 3.84 29.80 -26.36
C ALA A 666 2.77 29.50 -25.30
N TRP A 667 3.17 29.35 -24.03
CA TRP A 667 2.25 29.02 -22.94
C TRP A 667 1.18 30.10 -22.71
N ASP A 668 1.57 31.37 -22.78
CA ASP A 668 0.65 32.51 -22.59
C ASP A 668 -0.40 32.61 -23.72
N LYS A 669 -0.13 32.02 -24.88
CA LYS A 669 -1.00 32.04 -26.06
C LYS A 669 -1.97 30.86 -26.13
N LEU A 670 -1.86 29.89 -25.21
CA LEU A 670 -2.80 28.78 -25.16
C LEU A 670 -4.23 29.23 -24.86
N ALA A 671 -4.40 30.31 -24.08
CA ALA A 671 -5.71 30.87 -23.76
C ALA A 671 -6.52 31.20 -25.04
N SER A 672 -5.88 31.80 -26.05
CA SER A 672 -6.56 32.12 -27.32
C SER A 672 -6.93 30.87 -28.12
N LEU A 673 -6.11 29.81 -28.07
CA LEU A 673 -6.42 28.54 -28.73
C LEU A 673 -7.68 27.90 -28.13
N TRP A 674 -7.82 27.91 -26.80
CA TRP A 674 -9.02 27.42 -26.14
C TRP A 674 -10.25 28.28 -26.37
N GLN A 675 -10.10 29.60 -26.47
CA GLN A 675 -11.24 30.47 -26.83
C GLN A 675 -11.77 30.16 -28.23
N GLN A 676 -10.90 29.83 -29.18
CA GLN A 676 -11.26 29.45 -30.54
C GLN A 676 -11.77 28.00 -30.64
N HIS A 677 -11.20 27.09 -29.84
CA HIS A 677 -11.55 25.67 -29.79
C HIS A 677 -11.87 25.22 -28.35
N PRO A 678 -13.05 25.55 -27.81
CA PRO A 678 -13.39 25.28 -26.39
C PRO A 678 -13.47 23.79 -26.04
N THR A 679 -13.64 22.94 -27.05
CA THR A 679 -13.70 21.48 -27.01
C THR A 679 -12.34 20.80 -26.86
N LEU A 680 -11.26 21.52 -27.11
CA LEU A 680 -9.92 20.97 -27.10
C LEU A 680 -9.46 20.70 -25.66
N ALA A 681 -9.09 19.46 -25.36
CA ALA A 681 -8.64 19.07 -24.02
C ALA A 681 -7.12 18.90 -24.00
N LEU A 682 -6.42 19.91 -23.49
CA LEU A 682 -4.96 19.89 -23.30
C LEU A 682 -4.63 19.85 -21.81
N ALA A 683 -3.61 19.09 -21.45
CA ALA A 683 -3.12 18.93 -20.07
C ALA A 683 -1.61 19.17 -20.02
N PRO A 684 -1.12 20.15 -19.25
CA PRO A 684 0.32 20.35 -19.06
C PRO A 684 0.94 19.13 -18.38
N LEU A 685 2.03 18.61 -18.94
CA LEU A 685 2.69 17.44 -18.36
C LEU A 685 3.34 17.76 -17.00
N ARG A 686 3.75 19.02 -16.78
CA ARG A 686 4.26 19.51 -15.50
C ARG A 686 3.23 19.36 -14.37
N GLU A 687 1.97 19.75 -14.62
CA GLU A 687 0.90 19.62 -13.61
C GLU A 687 0.62 18.15 -13.28
N LEU A 688 0.71 17.25 -14.27
CA LEU A 688 0.58 15.81 -14.05
C LEU A 688 1.76 15.27 -13.22
N THR A 689 2.99 15.64 -13.58
CA THR A 689 4.22 15.18 -12.92
C THR A 689 4.32 15.67 -11.47
N GLU A 690 3.99 16.95 -11.20
CA GLU A 690 3.97 17.48 -9.83
C GLU A 690 2.95 16.75 -8.94
N ARG A 691 1.79 16.32 -9.48
CA ARG A 691 0.82 15.49 -8.75
C ARG A 691 1.39 14.09 -8.48
N PHE A 692 2.03 13.48 -9.47
CA PHE A 692 2.68 12.18 -9.30
C PHE A 692 3.78 12.23 -8.23
N ASP A 693 4.62 13.27 -8.24
CA ASP A 693 5.68 13.47 -7.24
C ASP A 693 5.10 13.64 -5.83
N GLN A 694 3.98 14.34 -5.69
CA GLN A 694 3.28 14.47 -4.40
C GLN A 694 2.74 13.12 -3.91
N THR A 695 2.08 12.34 -4.78
CA THR A 695 1.58 11.00 -4.43
C THR A 695 2.74 10.06 -4.08
N LEU A 696 3.83 10.08 -4.85
CA LEU A 696 5.03 9.30 -4.57
C LEU A 696 5.68 9.73 -3.25
N GLY A 697 5.66 11.03 -2.94
CA GLY A 697 6.11 11.57 -1.66
C GLY A 697 5.36 10.96 -0.48
N ILE A 698 4.03 10.82 -0.59
CA ILE A 698 3.20 10.18 0.46
C ILE A 698 3.58 8.70 0.61
N VAL A 699 3.68 7.94 -0.48
CA VAL A 699 4.05 6.52 -0.44
C VAL A 699 5.45 6.33 0.14
N THR A 700 6.40 7.17 -0.25
CA THR A 700 7.78 7.16 0.25
C THR A 700 7.83 7.52 1.74
N GLN A 701 7.02 8.48 2.19
CA GLN A 701 6.94 8.87 3.60
C GLN A 701 6.36 7.75 4.47
N ILE A 702 5.26 7.11 4.06
CA ILE A 702 4.66 5.99 4.79
C ILE A 702 5.65 4.81 4.86
N THR A 703 6.26 4.46 3.73
CA THR A 703 7.14 3.30 3.64
C THR A 703 8.48 3.52 4.35
N SER A 704 9.03 4.74 4.34
CA SER A 704 10.23 5.10 5.12
C SER A 704 9.95 5.09 6.63
N GLY A 705 8.78 5.54 7.08
CA GLY A 705 8.35 5.39 8.47
C GLY A 705 8.30 3.93 8.91
N TYR A 706 7.75 3.06 8.06
CA TYR A 706 7.70 1.62 8.30
C TYR A 706 9.10 0.98 8.34
N ALA A 707 9.97 1.32 7.37
CA ALA A 707 11.35 0.86 7.35
C ALA A 707 12.13 1.33 8.59
N GLY A 708 11.88 2.55 9.06
CA GLY A 708 12.42 3.07 10.32
C GLY A 708 11.99 2.23 11.52
N MET A 709 10.74 1.77 11.57
CA MET A 709 10.25 0.90 12.64
C MET A 709 10.85 -0.51 12.58
N ILE A 710 10.98 -1.10 11.39
CA ILE A 710 11.70 -2.37 11.20
C ILE A 710 13.15 -2.22 11.67
N LEU A 711 13.82 -1.12 11.30
CA LEU A 711 15.19 -0.84 11.73
C LEU A 711 15.30 -0.70 13.25
N LEU A 712 14.33 -0.05 13.90
CA LEU A 712 14.29 0.08 15.36
C LEU A 712 14.16 -1.28 16.04
N LEU A 713 13.22 -2.13 15.59
CA LEU A 713 13.08 -3.49 16.12
C LEU A 713 14.28 -4.37 15.78
N ALA A 714 14.89 -4.19 14.62
CA ALA A 714 16.13 -4.85 14.22
C ALA A 714 17.27 -4.55 15.21
N LEU A 715 17.40 -3.30 15.64
CA LEU A 715 18.35 -2.90 16.67
C LEU A 715 18.05 -3.56 18.01
N PHE A 716 16.78 -3.73 18.39
CA PHE A 716 16.42 -4.48 19.60
C PHE A 716 16.72 -5.96 19.50
N VAL A 717 16.49 -6.60 18.34
CA VAL A 717 16.90 -7.99 18.10
C VAL A 717 18.42 -8.13 18.16
N LEU A 718 19.16 -7.22 17.55
CA LEU A 718 20.63 -7.18 17.66
C LEU A 718 21.07 -7.04 19.12
N ALA A 719 20.47 -6.11 19.86
CA ALA A 719 20.77 -5.90 21.28
C ALA A 719 20.43 -7.13 22.13
N ALA A 720 19.27 -7.77 21.90
CA ALA A 720 18.83 -8.99 22.57
C ALA A 720 19.70 -10.20 22.23
N SER A 721 20.14 -10.31 20.97
CA SER A 721 21.06 -11.34 20.51
C SER A 721 22.41 -11.21 21.22
N VAL A 722 22.97 -10.00 21.22
CA VAL A 722 24.22 -9.71 21.93
C VAL A 722 24.06 -9.98 23.43
N SER A 723 23.03 -9.44 24.08
CA SER A 723 22.85 -9.59 25.54
C SER A 723 22.55 -11.03 25.96
N GLY A 724 21.85 -11.79 25.13
CA GLY A 724 21.50 -13.19 25.35
C GLY A 724 22.72 -14.11 25.39
N PHE A 725 23.71 -13.89 24.53
CA PHE A 725 24.91 -14.74 24.43
C PHE A 725 26.13 -14.23 25.21
N ARG A 726 26.08 -13.04 25.81
CA ARG A 726 27.19 -12.44 26.58
C ARG A 726 27.70 -13.31 27.73
N ALA A 727 26.82 -14.03 28.44
CA ALA A 727 27.22 -14.86 29.58
C ALA A 727 28.08 -16.06 29.14
N ASP A 728 27.61 -16.77 28.11
CA ASP A 728 28.30 -17.90 27.52
C ASP A 728 29.64 -17.50 26.89
N ASP A 729 29.70 -16.30 26.32
CA ASP A 729 30.94 -15.72 25.77
C ASP A 729 31.91 -15.26 26.86
N ARG A 730 31.42 -14.72 27.99
CA ARG A 730 32.28 -14.39 29.14
C ARG A 730 32.90 -15.64 29.75
N GLN A 731 32.11 -16.69 29.97
CA GLN A 731 32.62 -17.94 30.51
C GLN A 731 33.64 -18.59 29.55
N LYS A 732 33.34 -18.59 28.25
CA LYS A 732 34.26 -19.04 27.19
C LYS A 732 35.57 -18.25 27.22
N ASN A 733 35.50 -16.93 27.12
CA ASN A 733 36.69 -16.08 27.06
C ASN A 733 37.53 -16.16 28.34
N GLY A 734 36.87 -16.26 29.51
CA GLY A 734 37.50 -16.45 30.80
C GLY A 734 38.30 -17.74 30.92
N LEU A 735 37.72 -18.86 30.46
CA LEU A 735 38.41 -20.15 30.38
C LEU A 735 39.59 -20.11 29.39
N LEU A 736 39.43 -19.45 28.24
CA LEU A 736 40.52 -19.33 27.26
C LEU A 736 41.68 -18.48 27.80
N MET A 737 41.38 -17.39 28.51
CA MET A 737 42.39 -16.53 29.14
C MET A 737 43.11 -17.25 30.28
N SER A 738 42.41 -18.10 31.07
CA SER A 738 43.07 -18.91 32.11
C SER A 738 43.97 -20.01 31.52
N MET A 739 43.67 -20.49 30.32
CA MET A 739 44.54 -21.40 29.55
C MET A 739 45.69 -20.68 28.82
N GLY A 740 45.82 -19.35 28.97
CA GLY A 740 46.97 -18.58 28.48
C GLY A 740 46.76 -17.84 27.14
N LEU A 741 45.54 -17.79 26.59
CA LEU A 741 45.27 -16.93 25.42
C LEU A 741 45.29 -15.45 25.83
N LYS A 742 45.91 -14.61 24.99
CA LYS A 742 45.92 -13.16 25.17
C LYS A 742 44.56 -12.57 24.81
N ASP A 743 44.22 -11.42 25.40
CA ASP A 743 42.99 -10.67 25.10
C ASP A 743 42.80 -10.41 23.60
N LYS A 744 43.90 -10.12 22.89
CA LYS A 744 43.90 -9.89 21.44
C LYS A 744 43.49 -11.14 20.66
N ASP A 745 43.95 -12.31 21.08
CA ASP A 745 43.65 -13.58 20.42
C ASP A 745 42.19 -14.00 20.67
N CYS A 746 41.70 -13.80 21.90
CA CYS A 746 40.28 -13.99 22.23
C CYS A 746 39.38 -13.02 21.46
N LEU A 747 39.81 -11.78 21.25
CA LEU A 747 39.07 -10.80 20.46
C LEU A 747 39.00 -11.19 18.98
N TRP A 748 40.12 -11.62 18.38
CA TRP A 748 40.12 -12.15 17.02
C TRP A 748 39.31 -13.43 16.87
N LEU A 749 39.35 -14.33 17.85
CA LEU A 749 38.53 -15.55 17.86
C LEU A 749 37.03 -15.22 17.81
N ASN A 750 36.59 -14.27 18.63
CA ASN A 750 35.20 -13.81 18.62
C ASN A 750 34.84 -13.04 17.34
N PHE A 751 35.77 -12.29 16.76
CA PHE A 751 35.55 -11.64 15.47
C PHE A 751 35.26 -12.67 14.37
N HIS A 752 36.01 -13.77 14.31
CA HIS A 752 35.73 -14.85 13.37
C HIS A 752 34.36 -15.51 13.62
N ASP A 753 33.99 -15.71 14.88
CA ASP A 753 32.69 -16.26 15.28
C ASP A 753 31.54 -15.36 14.76
N TRP A 754 31.59 -14.05 15.06
CA TRP A 754 30.62 -13.08 14.56
C TRP A 754 30.65 -12.91 13.04
N ALA A 755 31.82 -13.00 12.40
CA ALA A 755 31.94 -12.90 10.95
C ALA A 755 31.24 -14.07 10.25
N VAL A 756 31.42 -15.30 10.72
CA VAL A 756 30.72 -16.47 10.17
C VAL A 756 29.21 -16.37 10.44
N THR A 757 28.80 -16.00 11.66
CA THR A 757 27.38 -15.78 11.98
C THR A 757 26.74 -14.72 11.08
N ALA A 758 27.41 -13.58 10.89
CA ALA A 758 26.93 -12.50 10.05
C ALA A 758 26.85 -12.89 8.58
N LEU A 759 27.84 -13.60 8.05
CA LEU A 759 27.87 -14.06 6.66
C LEU A 759 26.74 -15.05 6.38
N VAL A 760 26.53 -16.03 7.26
CA VAL A 760 25.45 -17.01 7.11
C VAL A 760 24.07 -16.34 7.25
N ALA A 761 23.91 -15.44 8.21
CA ALA A 761 22.69 -14.67 8.40
C ALA A 761 22.37 -13.80 7.17
N ALA A 762 23.37 -13.11 6.62
CA ALA A 762 23.20 -12.27 5.43
C ALA A 762 22.91 -13.10 4.17
N ALA A 763 23.59 -14.23 3.98
CA ALA A 763 23.32 -15.13 2.86
C ALA A 763 21.91 -15.73 2.94
N GLY A 764 21.48 -16.14 4.14
CA GLY A 764 20.12 -16.63 4.37
C GLY A 764 19.06 -15.54 4.18
N ALA A 765 19.35 -14.31 4.63
CA ALA A 765 18.49 -13.14 4.42
C ALA A 765 18.31 -12.82 2.94
N ILE A 766 19.38 -12.84 2.15
CA ILE A 766 19.35 -12.61 0.69
C ILE A 766 18.60 -13.72 -0.02
N GLY A 767 18.88 -14.98 0.31
CA GLY A 767 18.17 -16.12 -0.28
C GLY A 767 16.67 -16.10 0.06
N GLY A 768 16.33 -15.73 1.29
CA GLY A 768 14.93 -15.51 1.68
C GLY A 768 14.29 -14.33 0.97
N ALA A 769 15.01 -13.21 0.78
CA ALA A 769 14.50 -12.02 0.11
C ALA A 769 14.26 -12.31 -1.38
N TRP A 770 15.13 -13.14 -1.98
CA TRP A 770 14.93 -13.65 -3.33
C TRP A 770 13.70 -14.56 -3.41
N ALA A 771 13.55 -15.52 -2.50
CA ALA A 771 12.36 -16.38 -2.46
C ALA A 771 11.07 -15.56 -2.28
N ALA A 772 11.07 -14.60 -1.36
CA ALA A 772 9.97 -13.65 -1.16
C ALA A 772 9.71 -12.81 -2.42
N GLY A 773 10.77 -12.34 -3.09
CA GLY A 773 10.68 -11.60 -4.35
C GLY A 773 9.98 -12.42 -5.45
N LEU A 774 10.39 -13.66 -5.66
CA LEU A 774 9.77 -14.56 -6.65
C LEU A 774 8.29 -14.84 -6.36
N MET A 775 7.92 -15.00 -5.09
CA MET A 775 6.53 -15.32 -4.71
C MET A 775 5.63 -14.08 -4.70
N ILE A 776 6.14 -12.92 -4.26
CA ILE A 776 5.33 -11.73 -3.97
C ILE A 776 5.35 -10.72 -5.12
N TYR A 777 6.47 -10.53 -5.85
CA TYR A 777 6.56 -9.48 -6.89
C TYR A 777 5.62 -9.73 -8.05
N GLU A 778 5.58 -10.96 -8.55
CA GLU A 778 4.71 -11.32 -9.67
C GLU A 778 3.25 -11.35 -9.22
N ALA A 779 2.97 -12.01 -8.08
CA ALA A 779 1.60 -12.19 -7.59
C ALA A 779 0.90 -10.90 -7.16
N GLN A 780 1.65 -9.92 -6.62
CA GLN A 780 1.05 -8.72 -6.02
C GLN A 780 1.32 -7.43 -6.82
N PHE A 781 2.42 -7.38 -7.57
CA PHE A 781 2.84 -6.16 -8.26
C PHE A 781 3.00 -6.34 -9.78
N GLY A 782 2.73 -7.54 -10.32
CA GLY A 782 2.96 -7.84 -11.75
C GLY A 782 4.41 -7.63 -12.19
N MET A 783 5.34 -7.57 -11.25
CA MET A 783 6.73 -7.23 -11.50
C MET A 783 7.57 -8.49 -11.67
N SER A 784 8.39 -8.54 -12.72
CA SER A 784 9.46 -9.54 -12.81
C SER A 784 10.60 -9.15 -11.86
N TYR A 785 10.82 -9.96 -10.84
CA TYR A 785 11.91 -9.73 -9.89
C TYR A 785 13.28 -9.93 -10.57
N GLN A 786 14.04 -8.83 -10.73
CA GLN A 786 15.41 -8.85 -11.25
C GLN A 786 16.38 -8.27 -10.22
N PRO A 787 17.02 -9.12 -9.39
CA PRO A 787 17.93 -8.64 -8.37
C PRO A 787 19.16 -7.97 -9.00
N ASN A 788 19.33 -6.67 -8.74
CA ASN A 788 20.60 -6.00 -9.03
C ASN A 788 21.70 -6.54 -8.10
N LEU A 789 22.62 -7.33 -8.67
CA LEU A 789 23.70 -7.99 -7.94
C LEU A 789 24.58 -7.01 -7.15
N TRP A 790 24.84 -5.80 -7.68
CA TRP A 790 25.68 -4.81 -6.99
C TRP A 790 25.04 -4.29 -5.71
N TRP A 791 23.74 -4.04 -5.75
CA TRP A 791 23.02 -3.60 -4.57
C TRP A 791 22.96 -4.71 -3.53
N VAL A 792 22.60 -5.93 -3.96
CA VAL A 792 22.55 -7.11 -3.06
C VAL A 792 23.90 -7.33 -2.39
N ALA A 793 24.99 -7.25 -3.15
CA ALA A 793 26.34 -7.34 -2.62
C ALA A 793 26.65 -6.18 -1.65
N GLY A 794 26.31 -4.95 -2.02
CA GLY A 794 26.51 -3.76 -1.17
C GLY A 794 25.81 -3.89 0.18
N THR A 795 24.57 -4.38 0.19
CA THR A 795 23.83 -4.60 1.43
C THR A 795 24.26 -5.82 2.20
N MET A 796 24.76 -6.86 1.53
CA MET A 796 25.42 -7.97 2.20
C MET A 796 26.63 -7.46 2.99
N VAL A 797 27.46 -6.64 2.36
CA VAL A 797 28.63 -6.03 2.99
C VAL A 797 28.21 -5.12 4.15
N LEU A 798 27.19 -4.28 3.97
CA LEU A 798 26.68 -3.41 5.04
C LEU A 798 26.15 -4.22 6.23
N MET A 799 25.38 -5.27 5.98
CA MET A 799 24.83 -6.12 7.03
C MET A 799 25.95 -6.84 7.79
N VAL A 800 26.89 -7.45 7.07
CA VAL A 800 28.03 -8.16 7.67
C VAL A 800 28.90 -7.21 8.48
N THR A 801 29.24 -6.04 7.93
CA THR A 801 30.07 -5.04 8.63
C THR A 801 29.37 -4.51 9.88
N THR A 802 28.07 -4.22 9.83
CA THR A 802 27.29 -3.74 10.98
C THR A 802 27.24 -4.79 12.09
N VAL A 803 26.90 -6.04 11.76
CA VAL A 803 26.83 -7.14 12.74
C VAL A 803 28.21 -7.42 13.34
N CYS A 804 29.26 -7.44 12.52
CA CYS A 804 30.64 -7.62 13.00
C CYS A 804 31.10 -6.46 13.89
N LEU A 805 30.76 -5.21 13.57
CA LEU A 805 31.11 -4.05 14.39
C LEU A 805 30.43 -4.11 15.76
N VAL A 806 29.12 -4.42 15.78
CA VAL A 806 28.35 -4.59 17.01
C VAL A 806 28.89 -5.75 17.84
N GLY A 807 29.17 -6.89 17.19
CA GLY A 807 29.79 -8.06 17.82
C GLY A 807 31.16 -7.73 18.42
N TYR A 808 32.01 -7.03 17.68
CA TYR A 808 33.32 -6.57 18.14
C TYR A 808 33.23 -5.67 19.38
N LEU A 809 32.34 -4.67 19.37
CA LEU A 809 32.10 -3.78 20.50
C LEU A 809 31.61 -4.54 21.73
N ALA A 810 30.69 -5.50 21.53
CA ALA A 810 30.17 -6.36 22.59
C ALA A 810 31.26 -7.25 23.20
N CYS A 811 32.14 -7.83 22.36
CA CYS A 811 33.24 -8.68 22.80
C CYS A 811 34.30 -7.89 23.59
N ARG A 812 34.60 -6.65 23.19
CA ARG A 812 35.51 -5.78 23.97
C ARG A 812 35.01 -5.55 25.39
N GLN A 813 33.69 -5.50 25.58
CA GLN A 813 33.09 -5.38 26.91
C GLN A 813 33.08 -6.70 27.69
N SER A 814 33.03 -7.86 27.01
CA SER A 814 33.08 -9.17 27.66
C SER A 814 34.49 -9.57 28.13
N LEU A 815 35.54 -9.00 27.53
CA LEU A 815 36.95 -9.25 27.88
C LEU A 815 37.43 -8.51 29.14
N LYS A 816 36.64 -7.60 29.73
CA LYS A 816 37.00 -6.84 30.94
C LYS A 816 36.87 -7.64 32.26
N VAL A 817 36.81 -8.97 32.19
CA VAL A 817 36.53 -9.82 33.36
C VAL A 817 37.83 -10.40 33.91
N SER A 818 38.03 -10.33 35.23
CA SER A 818 39.17 -10.96 35.86
C SER A 818 38.91 -12.47 36.03
N VAL A 819 39.94 -13.31 35.92
CA VAL A 819 39.84 -14.76 36.20
C VAL A 819 39.32 -15.02 37.63
N ARG A 820 39.52 -14.07 38.56
CA ARG A 820 38.96 -14.11 39.93
C ARG A 820 37.44 -14.06 39.96
N ASP A 821 36.80 -13.29 39.08
CA ASP A 821 35.34 -13.18 39.02
C ASP A 821 34.68 -14.47 38.55
N LEU A 822 35.39 -15.29 37.78
CA LEU A 822 34.94 -16.61 37.31
C LEU A 822 35.07 -17.72 38.35
N MET A 823 35.91 -17.55 39.37
CA MET A 823 36.03 -18.52 40.48
C MET A 823 35.06 -18.24 41.63
N ASN A 824 34.45 -17.05 41.66
CA ASN A 824 33.57 -16.58 42.75
C ASN A 824 32.07 -16.59 42.38
N GLY A 825 31.71 -17.01 41.17
CA GLY A 825 30.32 -17.15 40.69
C GLY A 825 30.03 -18.59 40.29
#